data_AF-A0A257LXA7-F1
#
_entry.id   AF-A0A257LXA7-F1
#
_cell.length_a   1.000
_cell.length_b   1.000
_cell.length_c   1.000
_cell.angle_alpha   90.00
_cell.angle_beta   90.00
_cell.angle_gamma   90.00
#
_symmetry.space_group_name_H-M   'P 1'
#
loop_
_entity.id
_entity.type
_entity.pdbx_description
1 polymer ?
#
loop_
_entity_poly.entity_id
_entity_poly.type
_entity_poly.pdbx_seq_one_letter_code
_entity_poly.pdbx_strand_id
1 'polypeptide(L)'
;MGATSLAGGFLLVGVTSVLSQTLFTRELVNIFYGSEIALGFILAGWLIFTALGSYIGKQFKGELFFTSQVGMGVVLPLEYLFVRNLRTLIHVPLGMIFPLEVIALLSFVALIPIAMLNGILFVNACDLYERVKKSAVKGITSVYVIDAIGDMTGGLLYGYLFVRMFSLPTLFLFMGANLISATYLKFKRWRFIGYIIIAATPLAFKLEKPIMRMAYPNYKVGGYEHSIYHDIVLTQQVGLNTIFVNGGIAFSYPLEEVTELQAYFPLVETPQIDHIAIVTDNPQVIEAALKFNPDTLYWLMLDKQYLKFVVRNLHPDFIGDTRVKIMIGDQRLKLKRWEGPLLDAVLLDVGDPLSALSNRFYTVEFFDEIAHILVIPGETLFLIASKDGSYHSLVPETLEMRCYKAGVTPSYFRAGYLYGDFYPVAAYYHLIHRSYYFAGYLGKLFWWLQNIPMWLSIALWVAIIIAVVGLSRRYVRKRVLEIGMIGFAAMGVNVLLLTGFQIIYGYLYHYLGILSGIFMLGLTIGAIRGARKGNLKSIEAGILGFMFILCGILWLTRTYTWWLVMHCFPMLNFVMGYFVGCAFPIAVRSLVTHGVAGKYAASILYTADLVGSFIGAIFVPFIFMPLYGVFATLIFMGIPFVVLLIL
;
A
#
# COMPACT_ATOMS: atom_id res chain seq x y z
N MET A 1 -7.03 -11.92 -37.82
CA MET A 1 -7.43 -10.84 -36.89
C MET A 1 -6.67 -9.57 -37.26
N GLY A 2 -7.24 -8.39 -37.01
CA GLY A 2 -6.53 -7.13 -37.24
C GLY A 2 -5.51 -6.84 -36.14
N ALA A 3 -4.43 -6.13 -36.47
CA ALA A 3 -3.45 -5.67 -35.48
C ALA A 3 -4.07 -4.69 -34.46
N THR A 4 -5.08 -3.91 -34.89
CA THR A 4 -5.84 -2.97 -34.07
C THR A 4 -6.76 -3.67 -33.08
N SER A 5 -7.51 -4.69 -33.52
CA SER A 5 -8.41 -5.44 -32.63
C SER A 5 -7.63 -6.19 -31.54
N LEU A 6 -6.46 -6.76 -31.86
CA LEU A 6 -5.59 -7.39 -30.86
C LEU A 6 -5.01 -6.37 -29.87
N ALA A 7 -4.57 -5.19 -30.35
CA ALA A 7 -4.10 -4.13 -29.48
C ALA A 7 -5.18 -3.65 -28.49
N GLY A 8 -6.44 -3.49 -28.93
CA GLY A 8 -7.56 -3.18 -28.04
C GLY A 8 -7.83 -4.28 -27.00
N GLY A 9 -7.66 -5.55 -27.38
CA GLY A 9 -7.73 -6.69 -26.47
C GLY A 9 -6.65 -6.67 -25.39
N PHE A 10 -5.41 -6.37 -25.76
CA PHE A 10 -4.28 -6.26 -24.83
C PHE A 10 -4.42 -5.05 -23.90
N LEU A 11 -4.83 -3.89 -24.43
CA LEU A 11 -5.09 -2.70 -23.62
C LEU A 11 -6.14 -2.97 -22.53
N LEU A 12 -7.23 -3.65 -22.88
CA LEU A 12 -8.27 -4.01 -21.89
C LEU A 12 -7.72 -4.96 -20.82
N VAL A 13 -6.83 -5.91 -21.17
CA VAL A 13 -6.19 -6.79 -20.18
C VAL A 13 -5.37 -5.97 -19.19
N GLY A 14 -4.52 -5.03 -19.63
CA GLY A 14 -3.79 -4.13 -18.73
C GLY A 14 -4.71 -3.28 -17.83
N VAL A 15 -5.74 -2.64 -18.42
CA VAL A 15 -6.75 -1.89 -17.63
C VAL A 15 -7.37 -2.78 -16.55
N THR A 16 -7.69 -4.03 -16.88
CA THR A 16 -8.30 -4.98 -15.94
C THR A 16 -7.29 -5.49 -14.90
N SER A 17 -6.02 -5.67 -15.31
CA SER A 17 -4.90 -6.13 -14.47
C SER A 17 -4.69 -5.17 -13.29
N VAL A 18 -4.34 -3.91 -13.56
CA VAL A 18 -4.11 -2.92 -12.48
C VAL A 18 -5.40 -2.59 -11.72
N LEU A 19 -6.56 -2.59 -12.36
CA LEU A 19 -7.83 -2.39 -11.63
C LEU A 19 -8.06 -3.51 -10.61
N SER A 20 -7.90 -4.77 -11.01
CA SER A 20 -8.08 -5.92 -10.12
C SER A 20 -6.99 -5.99 -9.05
N GLN A 21 -5.74 -5.68 -9.38
CA GLN A 21 -4.66 -5.49 -8.41
C GLN A 21 -5.04 -4.45 -7.36
N THR A 22 -5.47 -3.26 -7.77
CA THR A 22 -5.78 -2.15 -6.85
C THR A 22 -6.99 -2.49 -5.97
N LEU A 23 -8.03 -3.08 -6.57
CA LEU A 23 -9.25 -3.52 -5.86
C LEU A 23 -8.91 -4.61 -4.83
N PHE A 24 -8.29 -5.73 -5.23
CA PHE A 24 -7.96 -6.81 -4.30
C PHE A 24 -6.92 -6.39 -3.25
N THR A 25 -6.00 -5.48 -3.58
CA THR A 25 -5.08 -4.90 -2.60
C THR A 25 -5.85 -4.16 -1.51
N ARG A 26 -6.78 -3.28 -1.88
CA ARG A 26 -7.65 -2.57 -0.94
C ARG A 26 -8.47 -3.55 -0.09
N GLU A 27 -9.06 -4.57 -0.71
CA GLU A 27 -9.90 -5.54 -0.02
C GLU A 27 -9.12 -6.40 0.99
N LEU A 28 -7.91 -6.85 0.62
CA LEU A 28 -7.04 -7.59 1.53
C LEU A 28 -6.52 -6.69 2.66
N VAL A 29 -6.17 -5.42 2.40
CA VAL A 29 -5.75 -4.50 3.47
C VAL A 29 -6.91 -4.17 4.44
N ASN A 30 -8.15 -4.08 3.96
CA ASN A 30 -9.33 -3.99 4.82
C ASN A 30 -9.59 -5.27 5.64
N ILE A 31 -9.06 -6.42 5.21
CA ILE A 31 -9.05 -7.65 6.01
C ILE A 31 -7.89 -7.64 7.01
N PHE A 32 -6.77 -6.97 6.70
CA PHE A 32 -5.54 -6.91 7.49
C PHE A 32 -5.30 -5.55 8.21
N TYR A 33 -6.37 -4.89 8.65
CA TYR A 33 -6.34 -3.72 9.55
C TYR A 33 -5.53 -2.51 9.05
N GLY A 34 -5.44 -2.28 7.74
CA GLY A 34 -4.70 -1.11 7.22
C GLY A 34 -3.17 -1.23 7.27
N SER A 35 -2.62 -2.38 7.66
CA SER A 35 -1.16 -2.54 7.85
C SER A 35 -0.39 -2.50 6.52
N GLU A 36 0.63 -1.64 6.41
CA GLU A 36 1.48 -1.54 5.21
C GLU A 36 2.33 -2.79 4.98
N ILE A 37 2.59 -3.53 6.05
CA ILE A 37 3.17 -4.87 6.01
C ILE A 37 2.30 -5.85 5.20
N ALA A 38 0.97 -5.74 5.28
CA ALA A 38 0.10 -6.50 4.40
C ALA A 38 0.25 -6.07 2.93
N LEU A 39 0.35 -4.76 2.63
CA LEU A 39 0.63 -4.28 1.26
C LEU A 39 1.89 -4.94 0.67
N GLY A 40 2.97 -5.05 1.46
CA GLY A 40 4.19 -5.73 1.04
C GLY A 40 3.95 -7.20 0.61
N PHE A 41 3.22 -7.98 1.41
CA PHE A 41 2.90 -9.36 1.06
C PHE A 41 1.88 -9.50 -0.08
N ILE A 42 0.90 -8.61 -0.18
CA ILE A 42 -0.08 -8.57 -1.27
C ILE A 42 0.63 -8.30 -2.60
N LEU A 43 1.46 -7.27 -2.65
CA LEU A 43 2.23 -6.91 -3.85
C LEU A 43 3.24 -8.01 -4.20
N ALA A 44 3.92 -8.61 -3.20
CA ALA A 44 4.78 -9.76 -3.41
C ALA A 44 4.02 -10.96 -4.01
N GLY A 45 2.87 -11.33 -3.43
CA GLY A 45 2.00 -12.40 -3.93
C GLY A 45 1.59 -12.18 -5.39
N TRP A 46 1.13 -10.97 -5.72
CA TRP A 46 0.80 -10.58 -7.09
C TRP A 46 1.99 -10.79 -8.05
N LEU A 47 3.17 -10.28 -7.69
CA LEU A 47 4.36 -10.33 -8.53
C LEU A 47 4.85 -11.78 -8.75
N ILE A 48 4.93 -12.61 -7.71
CA ILE A 48 5.45 -13.98 -7.83
C ILE A 48 4.51 -14.90 -8.62
N PHE A 49 3.19 -14.77 -8.44
CA PHE A 49 2.24 -15.58 -9.21
C PHE A 49 2.09 -15.10 -10.67
N THR A 50 2.25 -13.80 -10.93
CA THR A 50 2.39 -13.28 -12.31
C THR A 50 3.68 -13.80 -12.97
N ALA A 51 4.79 -13.87 -12.22
CA ALA A 51 6.04 -14.45 -12.72
C ALA A 51 5.89 -15.94 -13.05
N LEU A 52 5.24 -16.71 -12.17
CA LEU A 52 4.93 -18.12 -12.40
C LEU A 52 3.99 -18.31 -13.61
N GLY A 53 2.97 -17.46 -13.74
CA GLY A 53 2.06 -17.45 -14.88
C GLY A 53 2.79 -17.17 -16.21
N SER A 54 3.72 -16.22 -16.22
CA SER A 54 4.60 -15.95 -17.36
C SER A 54 5.48 -17.15 -17.72
N TYR A 55 6.06 -17.80 -16.70
CA TYR A 55 6.91 -18.98 -16.88
C TYR A 55 6.14 -20.21 -17.41
N ILE A 56 4.90 -20.41 -16.97
CA ILE A 56 3.99 -21.47 -17.42
C ILE A 56 3.45 -21.13 -18.83
N GLY A 57 3.02 -19.88 -19.05
CA GLY A 57 2.41 -19.41 -20.30
C GLY A 57 3.25 -19.62 -21.55
N LYS A 58 4.58 -19.71 -21.42
CA LYS A 58 5.50 -20.01 -22.53
C LYS A 58 5.33 -21.41 -23.13
N GLN A 59 4.78 -22.36 -22.37
CA GLN A 59 4.57 -23.75 -22.80
C GLN A 59 3.39 -23.89 -23.78
N PHE A 60 2.44 -22.96 -23.73
CA PHE A 60 1.22 -22.99 -24.53
C PHE A 60 1.37 -22.19 -25.83
N LYS A 61 0.38 -22.28 -26.73
CA LYS A 61 0.30 -21.44 -27.94
C LYS A 61 -0.42 -20.12 -27.62
N GLY A 62 -0.07 -19.04 -28.33
CA GLY A 62 -0.66 -17.70 -28.16
C GLY A 62 -2.19 -17.66 -28.23
N GLU A 63 -2.83 -18.63 -28.88
CA GLU A 63 -4.29 -18.80 -28.86
C GLU A 63 -4.91 -19.00 -27.47
N LEU A 64 -4.14 -19.43 -26.47
CA LEU A 64 -4.59 -19.53 -25.08
C LEU A 64 -5.00 -18.15 -24.51
N PHE A 65 -4.48 -17.05 -25.07
CA PHE A 65 -4.85 -15.68 -24.71
C PHE A 65 -6.37 -15.48 -24.62
N PHE A 66 -7.14 -15.92 -25.64
CA PHE A 66 -8.58 -15.68 -25.69
C PHE A 66 -9.34 -16.44 -24.59
N THR A 67 -8.91 -17.67 -24.27
CA THR A 67 -9.50 -18.46 -23.18
C THR A 67 -9.08 -17.94 -21.81
N SER A 68 -7.82 -17.51 -21.65
CA SER A 68 -7.35 -16.86 -20.43
C SER A 68 -8.04 -15.52 -20.18
N GLN A 69 -8.43 -14.78 -21.22
CA GLN A 69 -9.15 -13.51 -21.07
C GLN A 69 -10.60 -13.72 -20.63
N VAL A 70 -11.27 -14.77 -21.12
CA VAL A 70 -12.57 -15.20 -20.55
C VAL A 70 -12.39 -15.67 -19.11
N GLY A 71 -11.34 -16.45 -18.83
CA GLY A 71 -10.98 -16.90 -17.49
C GLY A 71 -10.79 -15.74 -16.52
N MET A 72 -10.04 -14.71 -16.90
CA MET A 72 -9.85 -13.48 -16.14
C MET A 72 -11.20 -12.84 -15.77
N GLY A 73 -12.07 -12.64 -16.76
CA GLY A 73 -13.40 -12.07 -16.52
C GLY A 73 -14.24 -12.87 -15.51
N VAL A 74 -14.18 -14.21 -15.56
CA VAL A 74 -14.91 -15.09 -14.63
C VAL A 74 -14.26 -15.15 -13.24
N VAL A 75 -12.93 -15.10 -13.16
CA VAL A 75 -12.18 -15.14 -11.89
C VAL A 75 -12.44 -13.89 -11.05
N LEU A 76 -12.54 -12.70 -11.65
CA LEU A 76 -12.75 -11.42 -10.94
C LEU A 76 -13.85 -11.45 -9.85
N PRO A 77 -15.13 -11.79 -10.14
CA PRO A 77 -16.15 -11.85 -9.10
C PRO A 77 -15.99 -13.04 -8.15
N LEU A 78 -15.41 -14.16 -8.59
CA LEU A 78 -15.20 -15.35 -7.75
C LEU A 78 -14.10 -15.10 -6.71
N GLU A 79 -13.00 -14.48 -7.12
CA GLU A 79 -11.89 -14.10 -6.25
C GLU A 79 -12.31 -13.02 -5.25
N TYR A 80 -13.16 -12.06 -5.66
CA TYR A 80 -13.78 -11.12 -4.73
C TYR A 80 -14.59 -11.79 -3.63
N LEU A 81 -15.46 -12.75 -4.01
CA LEU A 81 -16.26 -13.51 -3.04
C LEU A 81 -15.36 -14.34 -2.11
N PHE A 82 -14.28 -14.92 -2.62
CA PHE A 82 -13.29 -15.63 -1.81
C PHE A 82 -12.59 -14.69 -0.82
N VAL A 83 -12.02 -13.58 -1.31
CA VAL A 83 -11.32 -12.58 -0.50
C VAL A 83 -12.21 -12.05 0.62
N ARG A 84 -13.43 -11.57 0.32
CA ARG A 84 -14.34 -11.03 1.34
C ARG A 84 -14.75 -12.05 2.42
N ASN A 85 -14.70 -13.36 2.12
CA ASN A 85 -15.04 -14.41 3.08
C ASN A 85 -13.82 -15.08 3.74
N LEU A 86 -12.58 -14.64 3.47
CA LEU A 86 -11.35 -15.20 4.06
C LEU A 86 -11.43 -15.32 5.59
N ARG A 87 -11.89 -14.27 6.29
CA ARG A 87 -12.02 -14.29 7.76
C ARG A 87 -12.94 -15.41 8.24
N THR A 88 -14.12 -15.52 7.61
CA THR A 88 -15.14 -16.52 7.94
C THR A 88 -14.64 -17.94 7.66
N LEU A 89 -13.96 -18.17 6.54
CA LEU A 89 -13.40 -19.48 6.17
C LEU A 89 -12.37 -19.99 7.19
N ILE A 90 -11.61 -19.09 7.80
CA ILE A 90 -10.49 -19.41 8.71
C ILE A 90 -10.92 -19.28 10.18
N HIS A 91 -12.18 -18.91 10.43
CA HIS A 91 -12.79 -18.80 11.76
C HIS A 91 -12.05 -17.82 12.69
N VAL A 92 -11.45 -16.76 12.12
CA VAL A 92 -10.77 -15.72 12.91
C VAL A 92 -11.81 -14.72 13.45
N PRO A 93 -11.88 -14.48 14.77
CA PRO A 93 -12.80 -13.53 15.36
C PRO A 93 -12.64 -12.11 14.79
N LEU A 94 -13.75 -11.37 14.72
CA LEU A 94 -13.72 -9.94 14.44
C LEU A 94 -12.99 -9.21 15.58
N GLY A 95 -12.22 -8.17 15.24
CA GLY A 95 -11.31 -7.49 16.17
C GLY A 95 -9.94 -8.17 16.39
N MET A 96 -9.77 -9.46 16.06
CA MET A 96 -8.46 -10.13 16.16
C MET A 96 -7.54 -9.77 14.99
N ILE A 97 -6.34 -9.24 15.28
CA ILE A 97 -5.28 -9.01 14.29
C ILE A 97 -4.66 -10.35 13.87
N PHE A 98 -4.39 -10.49 12.57
CA PHE A 98 -3.77 -11.70 12.02
C PHE A 98 -2.27 -11.77 12.35
N PRO A 99 -1.74 -12.95 12.74
CA PRO A 99 -0.30 -13.20 12.77
C PRO A 99 0.35 -13.01 11.39
N LEU A 100 1.62 -12.60 11.37
CA LEU A 100 2.32 -12.19 10.15
C LEU A 100 2.39 -13.29 9.10
N GLU A 101 2.63 -14.53 9.54
CA GLU A 101 2.66 -15.74 8.71
C GLU A 101 1.31 -16.01 8.05
N VAL A 102 0.21 -15.69 8.74
CA VAL A 102 -1.15 -15.85 8.22
C VAL A 102 -1.45 -14.75 7.20
N ILE A 103 -1.08 -13.49 7.47
CA ILE A 103 -1.20 -12.40 6.47
C ILE A 103 -0.48 -12.79 5.17
N ALA A 104 0.76 -13.29 5.27
CA ALA A 104 1.54 -13.74 4.13
C ALA A 104 0.85 -14.88 3.36
N LEU A 105 0.47 -15.96 4.06
CA LEU A 105 -0.17 -17.13 3.47
C LEU A 105 -1.47 -16.76 2.75
N LEU A 106 -2.33 -15.96 3.39
CA LEU A 106 -3.64 -15.60 2.83
C LEU A 106 -3.54 -14.62 1.67
N SER A 107 -2.62 -13.65 1.75
CA SER A 107 -2.33 -12.75 0.62
C SER A 107 -1.86 -13.55 -0.60
N PHE A 108 -1.02 -14.56 -0.38
CA PHE A 108 -0.50 -15.39 -1.46
C PHE A 108 -1.59 -16.30 -2.05
N VAL A 109 -2.34 -17.02 -1.21
CA VAL A 109 -3.42 -17.94 -1.64
C VAL A 109 -4.54 -17.19 -2.37
N ALA A 110 -4.91 -15.99 -1.90
CA ALA A 110 -5.95 -15.18 -2.54
C ALA A 110 -5.62 -14.80 -3.98
N LEU A 111 -4.38 -14.36 -4.24
CA LEU A 111 -4.01 -13.73 -5.50
C LEU A 111 -3.54 -14.70 -6.59
N ILE A 112 -3.38 -16.00 -6.29
CA ILE A 112 -2.94 -17.01 -7.27
C ILE A 112 -3.76 -16.96 -8.58
N PRO A 113 -5.11 -16.95 -8.55
CA PRO A 113 -5.90 -17.13 -9.76
C PRO A 113 -5.74 -15.97 -10.75
N ILE A 114 -5.99 -14.73 -10.33
CA ILE A 114 -5.88 -13.55 -11.21
C ILE A 114 -4.42 -13.28 -11.62
N ALA A 115 -3.46 -13.34 -10.69
CA ALA A 115 -2.08 -12.96 -10.97
C ALA A 115 -1.43 -13.96 -11.96
N MET A 116 -1.66 -15.26 -11.75
CA MET A 116 -1.15 -16.27 -12.67
C MET A 116 -1.80 -16.18 -14.07
N LEU A 117 -3.09 -15.81 -14.15
CA LEU A 117 -3.74 -15.53 -15.44
C LEU A 117 -3.12 -14.32 -16.16
N ASN A 118 -2.78 -13.23 -15.45
CA ASN A 118 -2.12 -12.06 -16.05
C ASN A 118 -0.77 -12.43 -16.68
N GLY A 119 0.05 -13.23 -15.98
CA GLY A 119 1.33 -13.71 -16.53
C GLY A 119 1.16 -14.57 -17.79
N ILE A 120 0.14 -15.45 -17.81
CA ILE A 120 -0.19 -16.28 -18.98
C ILE A 120 -0.69 -15.40 -20.14
N LEU A 121 -1.49 -14.36 -19.86
CA LEU A 121 -2.01 -13.42 -20.86
C LEU A 121 -0.88 -12.65 -21.54
N PHE A 122 0.04 -12.05 -20.77
CA PHE A 122 1.14 -11.26 -21.30
C PHE A 122 2.02 -12.04 -22.30
N VAL A 123 2.44 -13.26 -21.92
CA VAL A 123 3.34 -14.10 -22.75
C VAL A 123 2.63 -14.61 -24.01
N ASN A 124 1.32 -14.85 -23.94
CA ASN A 124 0.54 -15.26 -25.11
C ASN A 124 0.17 -14.08 -26.03
N ALA A 125 -0.03 -12.88 -25.48
CA ALA A 125 -0.14 -11.64 -26.24
C ALA A 125 1.15 -11.36 -27.04
N CYS A 126 2.32 -11.55 -26.41
CA CYS A 126 3.62 -11.43 -27.07
C CYS A 126 3.76 -12.37 -28.29
N ASP A 127 3.42 -13.65 -28.15
CA ASP A 127 3.42 -14.65 -29.24
C ASP A 127 2.46 -14.29 -30.38
N LEU A 128 1.24 -13.84 -30.06
CA LEU A 128 0.28 -13.39 -31.06
C LEU A 128 0.78 -12.15 -31.83
N TYR A 129 1.35 -11.17 -31.13
CA TYR A 129 1.77 -9.91 -31.75
C TYR A 129 3.12 -10.00 -32.46
N GLU A 130 4.03 -10.88 -32.03
CA GLU A 130 5.24 -11.28 -32.76
C GLU A 130 4.89 -11.76 -34.18
N ARG A 131 3.90 -12.66 -34.29
CA ARG A 131 3.40 -13.16 -35.58
C ARG A 131 2.80 -12.06 -36.46
N VAL A 132 2.01 -11.16 -35.87
CA VAL A 132 1.38 -10.03 -36.58
C VAL A 132 2.41 -9.00 -37.06
N LYS A 133 3.42 -8.67 -36.25
CA LYS A 133 4.47 -7.71 -36.58
C LYS A 133 5.64 -8.33 -37.37
N LYS A 134 5.66 -9.65 -37.57
CA LYS A 134 6.73 -10.44 -38.20
C LYS A 134 8.13 -10.15 -37.60
N SER A 135 8.18 -9.86 -36.30
CA SER A 135 9.39 -9.43 -35.61
C SER A 135 9.19 -9.56 -34.10
N ALA A 136 9.97 -10.42 -33.46
CA ALA A 136 9.95 -10.62 -32.00
C ALA A 136 10.08 -9.28 -31.25
N VAL A 137 11.16 -8.54 -31.49
CA VAL A 137 11.45 -7.29 -30.77
C VAL A 137 10.34 -6.26 -30.94
N LYS A 138 9.84 -6.03 -32.17
CA LYS A 138 8.74 -5.08 -32.40
C LYS A 138 7.41 -5.57 -31.83
N GLY A 139 7.13 -6.88 -31.90
CA GLY A 139 5.92 -7.49 -31.35
C GLY A 139 5.87 -7.37 -29.84
N ILE A 140 6.86 -7.94 -29.15
CA ILE A 140 6.99 -7.97 -27.69
C ILE A 140 6.99 -6.55 -27.11
N THR A 141 7.79 -5.64 -27.67
CA THR A 141 7.85 -4.26 -27.17
C THR A 141 6.53 -3.51 -27.37
N SER A 142 5.80 -3.79 -28.47
CA SER A 142 4.49 -3.18 -28.65
C SER A 142 3.47 -3.70 -27.64
N VAL A 143 3.50 -5.00 -27.30
CA VAL A 143 2.63 -5.56 -26.26
C VAL A 143 2.94 -4.91 -24.92
N TYR A 144 4.21 -4.87 -24.51
CA TYR A 144 4.64 -4.23 -23.26
C TYR A 144 4.24 -2.75 -23.16
N VAL A 145 4.32 -1.99 -24.27
CA VAL A 145 3.84 -0.60 -24.35
C VAL A 145 2.31 -0.50 -24.24
N ILE A 146 1.57 -1.38 -24.90
CA ILE A 146 0.09 -1.38 -24.86
C ILE A 146 -0.42 -1.79 -23.48
N ASP A 147 0.24 -2.76 -22.86
CA ASP A 147 -0.03 -3.27 -21.51
C ASP A 147 0.17 -2.14 -20.48
N ALA A 148 1.33 -1.47 -20.50
CA ALA A 148 1.62 -0.32 -19.63
C ALA A 148 0.66 0.88 -19.82
N ILE A 149 0.20 1.15 -21.04
CA ILE A 149 -0.85 2.16 -21.30
C ILE A 149 -2.19 1.72 -20.72
N GLY A 150 -2.50 0.42 -20.82
CA GLY A 150 -3.66 -0.20 -20.19
C GLY A 150 -3.62 -0.06 -18.67
N ASP A 151 -2.52 -0.49 -18.05
CA ASP A 151 -2.22 -0.38 -16.63
C ASP A 151 -2.36 1.06 -16.11
N MET A 152 -1.74 2.02 -16.80
CA MET A 152 -1.89 3.46 -16.49
C MET A 152 -3.35 3.91 -16.52
N THR A 153 -4.09 3.48 -17.55
CA THR A 153 -5.50 3.84 -17.73
C THR A 153 -6.38 3.16 -16.67
N GLY A 154 -6.09 1.91 -16.29
CA GLY A 154 -6.74 1.19 -15.20
C GLY A 154 -6.53 1.85 -13.84
N GLY A 155 -5.29 2.23 -13.53
CA GLY A 155 -4.93 2.95 -12.30
C GLY A 155 -5.63 4.30 -12.17
N LEU A 156 -5.69 5.08 -13.26
CA LEU A 156 -6.39 6.37 -13.29
C LEU A 156 -7.92 6.21 -13.21
N LEU A 157 -8.51 5.26 -13.97
CA LEU A 157 -9.95 4.98 -13.92
C LEU A 157 -10.38 4.49 -12.55
N TYR A 158 -9.60 3.60 -11.91
CA TYR A 158 -9.90 3.18 -10.55
C TYR A 158 -9.76 4.35 -9.57
N GLY A 159 -8.61 5.03 -9.60
CA GLY A 159 -8.31 6.14 -8.68
C GLY A 159 -9.36 7.26 -8.69
N TYR A 160 -9.84 7.69 -9.86
CA TYR A 160 -10.80 8.81 -9.94
C TYR A 160 -12.28 8.41 -9.95
N LEU A 161 -12.62 7.26 -10.53
CA LEU A 161 -14.02 6.87 -10.79
C LEU A 161 -14.46 5.67 -9.95
N PHE A 162 -13.78 4.51 -10.08
CA PHE A 162 -14.25 3.29 -9.44
C PHE A 162 -13.96 3.19 -7.94
N VAL A 163 -13.00 3.94 -7.37
CA VAL A 163 -12.74 3.95 -5.91
C VAL A 163 -13.96 4.43 -5.09
N ARG A 164 -14.85 5.21 -5.71
CA ARG A 164 -16.10 5.71 -5.12
C ARG A 164 -17.30 4.79 -5.36
N MET A 165 -17.12 3.74 -6.15
CA MET A 165 -18.13 2.73 -6.44
C MET A 165 -17.86 1.49 -5.59
N PHE A 166 -18.91 0.72 -5.31
CA PHE A 166 -18.76 -0.60 -4.72
C PHE A 166 -18.00 -1.56 -5.65
N SER A 167 -17.41 -2.60 -5.06
CA SER A 167 -16.51 -3.53 -5.74
C SER A 167 -17.21 -4.41 -6.79
N LEU A 168 -18.38 -5.02 -6.49
CA LEU A 168 -19.07 -5.91 -7.45
C LEU A 168 -19.55 -5.20 -8.72
N PRO A 169 -20.17 -4.00 -8.69
CA PRO A 169 -20.53 -3.28 -9.92
C PRO A 169 -19.32 -3.10 -10.86
N THR A 170 -18.16 -2.76 -10.31
CA THR A 170 -16.92 -2.62 -11.06
C THR A 170 -16.48 -3.96 -11.65
N LEU A 171 -16.46 -5.03 -10.85
CA LEU A 171 -16.08 -6.37 -11.31
C LEU A 171 -17.02 -6.91 -12.40
N PHE A 172 -18.33 -6.64 -12.32
CA PHE A 172 -19.31 -7.02 -13.35
C PHE A 172 -19.06 -6.30 -14.67
N LEU A 173 -18.77 -5.00 -14.64
CA LEU A 173 -18.43 -4.23 -15.86
C LEU A 173 -17.19 -4.81 -16.55
N PHE A 174 -16.14 -5.12 -15.79
CA PHE A 174 -14.89 -5.64 -16.34
C PHE A 174 -14.95 -7.13 -16.73
N MET A 175 -15.76 -7.94 -16.04
CA MET A 175 -16.15 -9.28 -16.49
C MET A 175 -16.81 -9.20 -17.87
N GLY A 176 -17.87 -8.40 -18.00
CA GLY A 176 -18.61 -8.25 -19.25
C GLY A 176 -17.74 -7.71 -20.39
N ALA A 177 -16.89 -6.71 -20.11
CA ALA A 177 -15.95 -6.15 -21.09
C ALA A 177 -14.95 -7.19 -21.61
N ASN A 178 -14.32 -7.98 -20.72
CA ASN A 178 -13.38 -9.02 -21.13
C ASN A 178 -14.05 -10.16 -21.91
N LEU A 179 -15.28 -10.54 -21.53
CA LEU A 179 -16.07 -11.50 -22.30
C LEU A 179 -16.41 -10.94 -23.70
N ILE A 180 -16.83 -9.67 -23.83
CA ILE A 180 -17.07 -9.03 -25.14
C ILE A 180 -15.79 -9.02 -25.98
N SER A 181 -14.65 -8.65 -25.39
CA SER A 181 -13.36 -8.55 -26.09
C SER A 181 -12.89 -9.91 -26.63
N ALA A 182 -12.83 -10.93 -25.76
CA ALA A 182 -12.42 -12.28 -26.14
C ALA A 182 -13.38 -12.94 -27.16
N THR A 183 -14.69 -12.70 -27.02
CA THR A 183 -15.70 -13.23 -27.95
C THR A 183 -15.69 -12.50 -29.30
N TYR A 184 -15.48 -11.18 -29.32
CA TYR A 184 -15.31 -10.43 -30.56
C TYR A 184 -14.10 -10.91 -31.36
N LEU A 185 -12.99 -11.19 -30.67
CA LEU A 185 -11.75 -11.67 -31.28
C LEU A 185 -11.86 -13.11 -31.81
N LYS A 186 -12.35 -14.06 -31.00
CA LYS A 186 -12.41 -15.49 -31.37
C LYS A 186 -13.82 -16.09 -31.28
N PHE A 187 -14.52 -15.93 -30.16
CA PHE A 187 -15.75 -16.69 -29.84
C PHE A 187 -17.07 -15.96 -30.20
N LYS A 188 -17.21 -15.50 -31.46
CA LYS A 188 -18.24 -14.51 -31.90
C LYS A 188 -19.69 -14.81 -31.49
N ARG A 189 -20.08 -16.09 -31.35
CA ARG A 189 -21.43 -16.53 -30.95
C ARG A 189 -21.80 -16.08 -29.52
N TRP A 190 -20.84 -15.94 -28.62
CA TRP A 190 -21.09 -15.79 -27.17
C TRP A 190 -21.04 -14.33 -26.67
N ARG A 191 -20.83 -13.35 -27.56
CA ARG A 191 -20.71 -11.92 -27.20
C ARG A 191 -21.92 -11.33 -26.47
N PHE A 192 -23.11 -11.89 -26.66
CA PHE A 192 -24.33 -11.46 -25.99
C PHE A 192 -24.27 -11.65 -24.46
N ILE A 193 -23.52 -12.66 -23.97
CA ILE A 193 -23.35 -12.91 -22.53
C ILE A 193 -22.67 -11.70 -21.85
N GLY A 194 -21.61 -11.16 -22.45
CA GLY A 194 -20.92 -10.00 -21.88
C GLY A 194 -21.78 -8.74 -21.84
N TYR A 195 -22.63 -8.52 -22.86
CA TYR A 195 -23.62 -7.43 -22.82
C TYR A 195 -24.69 -7.63 -21.74
N ILE A 196 -25.17 -8.87 -21.53
CA ILE A 196 -26.10 -9.21 -20.44
C ILE A 196 -25.46 -8.94 -19.08
N ILE A 197 -24.18 -9.28 -18.88
CA ILE A 197 -23.48 -9.03 -17.62
C ILE A 197 -23.33 -7.53 -17.35
N ILE A 198 -22.99 -6.72 -18.35
CA ILE A 198 -22.95 -5.24 -18.22
C ILE A 198 -24.35 -4.70 -17.91
N ALA A 199 -25.40 -5.19 -18.57
CA ALA A 199 -26.78 -4.81 -18.29
C ALA A 199 -27.23 -5.23 -16.87
N ALA A 200 -26.60 -6.27 -16.29
CA ALA A 200 -26.85 -6.73 -14.92
C ALA A 200 -26.05 -5.97 -13.84
N THR A 201 -25.16 -5.03 -14.19
CA THR A 201 -24.43 -4.21 -13.21
C THR A 201 -25.33 -3.51 -12.14
N PRO A 202 -26.56 -3.02 -12.45
CA PRO A 202 -27.48 -2.49 -11.44
C PRO A 202 -27.93 -3.53 -10.39
N LEU A 203 -27.90 -4.82 -10.71
CA LEU A 203 -28.17 -5.90 -9.75
C LEU A 203 -26.99 -6.10 -8.79
N ALA A 204 -25.75 -5.93 -9.26
CA ALA A 204 -24.54 -6.04 -8.42
C ALA A 204 -24.58 -5.05 -7.24
N PHE A 205 -25.06 -3.81 -7.46
CA PHE A 205 -25.29 -2.83 -6.38
C PHE A 205 -26.25 -3.31 -5.29
N LYS A 206 -27.24 -4.15 -5.64
CA LYS A 206 -28.18 -4.73 -4.68
C LYS A 206 -27.59 -5.95 -3.94
N LEU A 207 -26.69 -6.70 -4.60
CA LEU A 207 -26.04 -7.88 -4.04
C LEU A 207 -24.87 -7.55 -3.10
N GLU A 208 -24.25 -6.38 -3.24
CA GLU A 208 -23.12 -5.94 -2.42
C GLU A 208 -23.43 -5.95 -0.92
N LYS A 209 -24.52 -5.29 -0.49
CA LYS A 209 -24.87 -5.20 0.95
C LYS A 209 -25.14 -6.57 1.59
N PRO A 210 -25.88 -7.51 0.96
CA PRO A 210 -25.96 -8.90 1.42
C PRO A 210 -24.60 -9.59 1.56
N ILE A 211 -23.70 -9.46 0.57
CA ILE A 211 -22.38 -10.11 0.59
C ILE A 211 -21.49 -9.53 1.71
N MET A 212 -21.50 -8.21 1.89
CA MET A 212 -20.78 -7.54 2.98
C MET A 212 -21.27 -7.98 4.37
N ARG A 213 -22.56 -8.29 4.53
CA ARG A 213 -23.10 -8.84 5.79
C ARG A 213 -22.60 -10.25 6.11
N MET A 214 -22.24 -11.06 5.11
CA MET A 214 -21.71 -12.42 5.34
C MET A 214 -20.33 -12.42 6.02
N ALA A 215 -19.57 -11.32 5.91
CA ALA A 215 -18.30 -11.14 6.61
C ALA A 215 -18.46 -10.85 8.12
N TYR A 216 -19.69 -10.65 8.61
CA TYR A 216 -20.00 -10.35 10.01
C TYR A 216 -20.94 -11.40 10.64
N PRO A 217 -20.54 -12.69 10.68
CA PRO A 217 -21.36 -13.75 11.26
C PRO A 217 -21.63 -13.49 12.75
N ASN A 218 -22.86 -13.73 13.21
CA ASN A 218 -23.33 -13.51 14.59
C ASN A 218 -23.43 -12.03 15.04
N TYR A 219 -23.21 -11.06 14.16
CA TYR A 219 -23.43 -9.63 14.44
C TYR A 219 -24.67 -9.10 13.70
N LYS A 220 -25.50 -8.30 14.38
CA LYS A 220 -26.60 -7.59 13.73
C LYS A 220 -26.04 -6.33 13.05
N VAL A 221 -25.77 -6.39 11.75
CA VAL A 221 -25.25 -5.25 10.97
C VAL A 221 -26.35 -4.19 10.80
N GLY A 222 -26.24 -3.07 11.51
CA GLY A 222 -27.14 -1.93 11.46
C GLY A 222 -26.91 -1.04 10.24
N GLY A 223 -25.65 -0.88 9.81
CA GLY A 223 -25.28 -0.04 8.68
C GLY A 223 -23.96 -0.43 8.05
N TYR A 224 -23.78 -0.05 6.79
CA TYR A 224 -22.52 -0.16 6.05
C TYR A 224 -22.37 1.07 5.16
N GLU A 225 -21.21 1.71 5.19
CA GLU A 225 -20.84 2.85 4.37
C GLU A 225 -19.40 2.70 3.89
N HIS A 226 -19.08 3.34 2.77
CA HIS A 226 -17.81 3.14 2.06
C HIS A 226 -17.26 4.48 1.61
N SER A 227 -16.07 4.84 2.11
CA SER A 227 -15.40 6.07 1.75
C SER A 227 -14.11 5.84 0.97
N ILE A 228 -13.50 6.92 0.49
CA ILE A 228 -12.18 6.88 -0.15
C ILE A 228 -11.03 6.56 0.83
N TYR A 229 -11.32 6.53 2.14
CA TYR A 229 -10.37 6.26 3.22
C TYR A 229 -10.66 4.92 3.92
N HIS A 230 -11.95 4.59 4.13
CA HIS A 230 -12.37 3.52 5.04
C HIS A 230 -13.55 2.69 4.51
N ASP A 231 -13.53 1.38 4.79
CA ASP A 231 -14.75 0.57 4.90
C ASP A 231 -15.31 0.72 6.32
N ILE A 232 -16.59 1.10 6.45
CA ILE A 232 -17.21 1.45 7.74
C ILE A 232 -18.43 0.56 7.99
N VAL A 233 -18.46 -0.14 9.12
CA VAL A 233 -19.55 -1.06 9.46
C VAL A 233 -20.07 -0.77 10.86
N LEU A 234 -21.38 -0.56 10.99
CA LEU A 234 -22.07 -0.50 12.27
C LEU A 234 -22.68 -1.87 12.58
N THR A 235 -22.31 -2.43 13.73
CA THR A 235 -22.91 -3.65 14.29
C THR A 235 -23.60 -3.35 15.62
N GLN A 236 -24.58 -4.18 15.97
CA GLN A 236 -25.31 -4.10 17.24
C GLN A 236 -25.22 -5.43 17.98
N GLN A 237 -24.76 -5.41 19.23
CA GLN A 237 -24.77 -6.56 20.14
C GLN A 237 -24.99 -6.08 21.58
N VAL A 238 -25.88 -6.76 22.32
CA VAL A 238 -26.10 -6.56 23.76
C VAL A 238 -26.29 -5.08 24.18
N GLY A 239 -27.04 -4.31 23.38
CA GLY A 239 -27.30 -2.88 23.62
C GLY A 239 -26.20 -1.92 23.13
N LEU A 240 -25.01 -2.42 22.79
CA LEU A 240 -23.90 -1.61 22.27
C LEU A 240 -23.95 -1.54 20.73
N ASN A 241 -23.67 -0.34 20.22
CA ASN A 241 -23.40 -0.06 18.81
C ASN A 241 -21.88 -0.01 18.60
N THR A 242 -21.30 -1.02 17.93
CA THR A 242 -19.86 -1.06 17.65
C THR A 242 -19.58 -0.65 16.22
N ILE A 243 -18.73 0.37 16.05
CA ILE A 243 -18.23 0.85 14.77
C ILE A 243 -16.94 0.12 14.43
N PHE A 244 -16.92 -0.51 13.27
CA PHE A 244 -15.73 -1.10 12.67
C PHE A 244 -15.22 -0.22 11.53
N VAL A 245 -13.90 -0.01 11.50
CA VAL A 245 -13.15 0.68 10.45
C VAL A 245 -12.12 -0.30 9.90
N ASN A 246 -12.13 -0.55 8.58
CA ASN A 246 -11.19 -1.46 7.90
C ASN A 246 -11.03 -2.82 8.63
N GLY A 247 -12.16 -3.40 9.06
CA GLY A 247 -12.23 -4.70 9.74
C GLY A 247 -11.76 -4.73 11.20
N GLY A 248 -11.32 -3.60 11.77
CA GLY A 248 -11.01 -3.45 13.19
C GLY A 248 -12.05 -2.62 13.94
N ILE A 249 -12.11 -2.79 15.26
CA ILE A 249 -12.98 -2.01 16.13
C ILE A 249 -12.38 -0.60 16.23
N ALA A 250 -13.16 0.42 15.90
CA ALA A 250 -12.80 1.82 16.16
C ALA A 250 -13.26 2.21 17.58
N PHE A 251 -14.55 2.02 17.88
CA PHE A 251 -15.12 2.22 19.21
C PHE A 251 -16.46 1.49 19.35
N SER A 252 -16.96 1.41 20.59
CA SER A 252 -18.33 0.98 20.93
C SER A 252 -19.08 2.12 21.63
N TYR A 253 -20.38 2.24 21.37
CA TYR A 253 -21.22 3.35 21.82
C TYR A 253 -22.58 2.83 22.34
N PRO A 254 -23.05 3.27 23.53
CA PRO A 254 -22.31 4.04 24.53
C PRO A 254 -21.37 3.13 25.35
N LEU A 255 -20.14 3.56 25.59
CA LEU A 255 -19.17 2.92 26.48
C LEU A 255 -18.43 3.99 27.30
N GLU A 256 -19.12 4.49 28.33
CA GLU A 256 -18.66 5.62 29.14
C GLU A 256 -17.31 5.33 29.82
N GLU A 257 -17.16 4.18 30.50
CA GLU A 257 -15.96 3.82 31.28
C GLU A 257 -14.64 4.02 30.50
N VAL A 258 -14.56 3.53 29.26
CA VAL A 258 -13.37 3.67 28.40
C VAL A 258 -13.20 5.11 27.90
N THR A 259 -14.30 5.80 27.64
CA THR A 259 -14.29 7.17 27.14
C THR A 259 -13.86 8.17 28.22
N GLU A 260 -14.30 7.98 29.47
CA GLU A 260 -13.91 8.81 30.61
C GLU A 260 -12.40 8.66 30.87
N LEU A 261 -11.83 7.46 30.73
CA LEU A 261 -10.39 7.23 30.75
C LEU A 261 -9.64 8.00 29.65
N GLN A 262 -10.17 8.03 28.42
CA GLN A 262 -9.57 8.74 27.28
C GLN A 262 -9.63 10.27 27.41
N ALA A 263 -10.68 10.83 28.02
CA ALA A 263 -10.94 12.27 28.02
C ALA A 263 -10.68 12.97 29.36
N TYR A 264 -11.03 12.36 30.50
CA TYR A 264 -11.00 13.07 31.80
C TYR A 264 -9.59 13.19 32.36
N PHE A 265 -8.78 12.13 32.32
CA PHE A 265 -7.39 12.19 32.80
C PHE A 265 -6.59 13.34 32.17
N PRO A 266 -6.59 13.51 30.83
CA PRO A 266 -5.88 14.65 30.24
C PRO A 266 -6.52 15.99 30.61
N LEU A 267 -7.84 16.10 30.55
CA LEU A 267 -8.51 17.39 30.77
C LEU A 267 -8.45 17.86 32.24
N VAL A 268 -8.47 16.96 33.22
CA VAL A 268 -8.29 17.30 34.64
C VAL A 268 -6.88 17.84 34.94
N GLU A 269 -5.85 17.36 34.24
CA GLU A 269 -4.48 17.90 34.37
C GLU A 269 -4.28 19.24 33.65
N THR A 270 -5.28 19.72 32.91
CA THR A 270 -5.21 20.98 32.16
C THR A 270 -5.58 22.18 33.06
N PRO A 271 -4.71 23.20 33.23
CA PRO A 271 -5.02 24.35 34.09
C PRO A 271 -6.15 25.26 33.59
N GLN A 272 -6.35 25.34 32.27
CA GLN A 272 -7.39 26.14 31.59
C GLN A 272 -7.84 25.40 30.34
N ILE A 273 -9.13 25.43 30.02
CA ILE A 273 -9.73 24.56 28.98
C ILE A 273 -10.65 25.42 28.11
N ASP A 274 -10.16 26.54 27.59
CA ASP A 274 -11.00 27.49 26.84
C ASP A 274 -11.02 27.08 25.35
N HIS A 275 -9.87 26.72 24.80
CA HIS A 275 -9.70 26.35 23.40
C HIS A 275 -8.95 25.03 23.25
N ILE A 276 -9.68 23.95 23.00
CA ILE A 276 -9.11 22.60 22.88
C ILE A 276 -9.33 21.99 21.50
N ALA A 277 -8.40 21.15 21.05
CA ALA A 277 -8.48 20.42 19.81
C ALA A 277 -8.42 18.92 20.06
N ILE A 278 -9.33 18.16 19.45
CA ILE A 278 -9.44 16.71 19.65
C ILE A 278 -9.34 16.02 18.29
N VAL A 279 -8.38 15.11 18.18
CA VAL A 279 -8.27 14.13 17.11
C VAL A 279 -8.77 12.80 17.66
N THR A 280 -9.98 12.39 17.28
CA THR A 280 -10.59 11.12 17.66
C THR A 280 -11.63 10.71 16.62
N ASP A 281 -11.82 9.40 16.45
CA ASP A 281 -12.95 8.84 15.73
C ASP A 281 -14.18 8.62 16.64
N ASN A 282 -13.99 8.55 17.96
CA ASN A 282 -15.04 8.30 18.95
C ASN A 282 -15.80 9.60 19.34
N PRO A 283 -17.09 9.76 18.99
CA PRO A 283 -17.86 10.96 19.34
C PRO A 283 -18.02 11.15 20.85
N GLN A 284 -17.94 10.08 21.66
CA GLN A 284 -18.13 10.19 23.11
C GLN A 284 -16.99 10.94 23.79
N VAL A 285 -15.79 10.93 23.21
CA VAL A 285 -14.65 11.72 23.72
C VAL A 285 -14.98 13.22 23.65
N ILE A 286 -15.79 13.63 22.66
CA ILE A 286 -16.30 15.00 22.52
C ILE A 286 -17.36 15.29 23.60
N GLU A 287 -18.29 14.35 23.84
CA GLU A 287 -19.32 14.45 24.89
C GLU A 287 -18.69 14.57 26.29
N ALA A 288 -17.67 13.76 26.56
CA ALA A 288 -16.88 13.80 27.79
C ALA A 288 -16.12 15.12 27.95
N ALA A 289 -15.46 15.61 26.88
CA ALA A 289 -14.72 16.87 26.91
C ALA A 289 -15.62 18.10 27.13
N LEU A 290 -16.85 18.11 26.60
CA LEU A 290 -17.80 19.21 26.80
C LEU A 290 -18.27 19.39 28.26
N LYS A 291 -18.10 18.37 29.12
CA LYS A 291 -18.36 18.46 30.57
C LYS A 291 -17.39 19.42 31.29
N PHE A 292 -16.20 19.67 30.71
CA PHE A 292 -15.23 20.67 31.19
C PHE A 292 -15.57 22.11 30.76
N ASN A 293 -16.64 22.29 29.97
CA ASN A 293 -17.17 23.57 29.52
C ASN A 293 -16.17 24.49 28.77
N PRO A 294 -15.59 24.03 27.64
CA PRO A 294 -14.71 24.88 26.82
C PRO A 294 -15.46 25.94 26.03
N ASP A 295 -14.85 27.12 25.86
CA ASP A 295 -15.32 28.18 24.96
C ASP A 295 -15.37 27.71 23.50
N THR A 296 -14.42 26.85 23.08
CA THR A 296 -14.44 26.18 21.78
C THR A 296 -13.69 24.85 21.81
N LEU A 297 -14.35 23.80 21.32
CA LEU A 297 -13.79 22.49 21.07
C LEU A 297 -13.69 22.26 19.56
N TYR A 298 -12.47 22.11 19.04
CA TYR A 298 -12.20 21.80 17.64
C TYR A 298 -12.12 20.27 17.45
N TRP A 299 -13.06 19.66 16.73
CA TRP A 299 -13.01 18.22 16.42
C TRP A 299 -12.41 18.00 15.04
N LEU A 300 -11.19 17.45 14.99
CA LEU A 300 -10.45 17.23 13.75
C LEU A 300 -10.67 15.81 13.23
N MET A 301 -11.29 15.70 12.06
CA MET A 301 -11.55 14.42 11.39
C MET A 301 -11.10 14.43 9.94
N LEU A 302 -10.52 13.33 9.47
CA LEU A 302 -10.16 13.17 8.06
C LEU A 302 -11.41 13.00 7.16
N ASP A 303 -12.37 12.18 7.60
CA ASP A 303 -13.37 11.59 6.73
C ASP A 303 -14.78 12.15 6.97
N LYS A 304 -15.23 13.00 6.02
CA LYS A 304 -16.58 13.58 6.03
C LYS A 304 -17.70 12.55 5.83
N GLN A 305 -17.44 11.42 5.18
CA GLN A 305 -18.45 10.37 5.00
C GLN A 305 -18.57 9.53 6.27
N TYR A 306 -17.44 9.25 6.94
CA TYR A 306 -17.41 8.68 8.28
C TYR A 306 -18.22 9.48 9.28
N LEU A 307 -17.93 10.78 9.43
CA LEU A 307 -18.68 11.67 10.32
C LEU A 307 -20.19 11.63 10.03
N LYS A 308 -20.59 11.72 8.76
CA LYS A 308 -22.00 11.63 8.37
C LYS A 308 -22.64 10.30 8.75
N PHE A 309 -21.90 9.19 8.64
CA PHE A 309 -22.39 7.87 9.02
C PHE A 309 -22.53 7.75 10.54
N VAL A 310 -21.52 8.17 11.31
CA VAL A 310 -21.55 8.16 12.78
C VAL A 310 -22.72 9.01 13.30
N VAL A 311 -22.80 10.28 12.91
CA VAL A 311 -23.87 11.20 13.35
C VAL A 311 -25.27 10.70 12.98
N ARG A 312 -25.42 10.11 11.79
CA ARG A 312 -26.73 9.60 11.31
C ARG A 312 -27.21 8.36 12.06
N ASN A 313 -26.32 7.51 12.56
CA ASN A 313 -26.71 6.21 13.13
C ASN A 313 -26.58 6.14 14.67
N LEU A 314 -25.69 6.94 15.26
CA LEU A 314 -25.48 6.97 16.72
C LEU A 314 -26.19 8.13 17.41
N HIS A 315 -26.48 9.21 16.67
CA HIS A 315 -27.13 10.43 17.20
C HIS A 315 -26.47 10.99 18.47
N PRO A 316 -25.16 11.34 18.45
CA PRO A 316 -24.47 11.85 19.62
C PRO A 316 -25.03 13.21 20.07
N ASP A 317 -25.07 13.44 21.38
CA ASP A 317 -25.93 14.46 22.00
C ASP A 317 -25.44 15.90 21.76
N PHE A 318 -24.16 16.09 21.46
CA PHE A 318 -23.55 17.41 21.20
C PHE A 318 -23.85 17.98 19.81
N ILE A 319 -24.59 17.28 18.95
CA ILE A 319 -24.82 17.72 17.56
C ILE A 319 -25.77 18.92 17.53
N GLY A 320 -25.16 20.11 17.41
CA GLY A 320 -25.83 21.41 17.49
C GLY A 320 -25.23 22.33 18.56
N ASP A 321 -24.34 21.81 19.42
CA ASP A 321 -23.60 22.61 20.40
C ASP A 321 -22.69 23.62 19.69
N THR A 322 -22.88 24.91 19.98
CA THR A 322 -22.14 26.01 19.35
C THR A 322 -20.66 26.04 19.74
N ARG A 323 -20.27 25.35 20.83
CA ARG A 323 -18.88 25.20 21.26
C ARG A 323 -18.09 24.27 20.32
N VAL A 324 -18.75 23.34 19.61
CA VAL A 324 -18.07 22.32 18.79
C VAL A 324 -17.87 22.80 17.34
N LYS A 325 -16.60 22.93 16.93
CA LYS A 325 -16.19 23.30 15.57
C LYS A 325 -15.55 22.10 14.87
N ILE A 326 -16.31 21.45 13.99
CA ILE A 326 -15.82 20.29 13.24
C ILE A 326 -14.92 20.73 12.08
N MET A 327 -13.68 20.26 12.07
CA MET A 327 -12.68 20.55 11.05
C MET A 327 -12.38 19.31 10.22
N ILE A 328 -12.89 19.28 8.98
CA ILE A 328 -12.57 18.20 8.04
C ILE A 328 -11.21 18.44 7.38
N GLY A 329 -10.33 17.44 7.44
CA GLY A 329 -9.05 17.42 6.73
C GLY A 329 -7.99 16.57 7.43
N ASP A 330 -6.81 16.52 6.84
CA ASP A 330 -5.63 15.86 7.41
C ASP A 330 -5.26 16.48 8.77
N GLN A 331 -5.27 15.68 9.86
CA GLN A 331 -5.21 16.26 11.21
C GLN A 331 -3.83 16.82 11.58
N ARG A 332 -2.71 16.13 11.28
CA ARG A 332 -1.35 16.66 11.53
C ARG A 332 -1.06 17.89 10.68
N LEU A 333 -1.51 17.96 9.43
CA LEU A 333 -1.37 19.18 8.61
C LEU A 333 -2.19 20.35 9.16
N LYS A 334 -3.38 20.09 9.72
CA LYS A 334 -4.22 21.11 10.38
C LYS A 334 -3.60 21.64 11.67
N LEU A 335 -3.01 20.77 12.51
CA LEU A 335 -2.26 21.18 13.70
C LEU A 335 -0.97 21.94 13.33
N LYS A 336 -0.22 21.46 12.33
CA LYS A 336 1.01 22.11 11.82
C LYS A 336 0.76 23.50 11.20
N ARG A 337 -0.43 23.74 10.65
CA ARG A 337 -0.85 25.02 10.06
C ARG A 337 -2.02 25.61 10.84
N TRP A 338 -1.86 25.65 12.16
CA TRP A 338 -2.88 26.21 13.03
C TRP A 338 -2.95 27.74 12.86
N GLU A 339 -4.10 28.22 12.38
CA GLU A 339 -4.40 29.65 12.19
C GLU A 339 -5.50 30.13 13.17
N GLY A 340 -5.88 29.28 14.13
CA GLY A 340 -6.91 29.58 15.13
C GLY A 340 -6.38 30.33 16.37
N PRO A 341 -7.24 30.54 17.38
CA PRO A 341 -6.81 30.94 18.72
C PRO A 341 -5.76 29.98 19.28
N LEU A 342 -4.93 30.43 20.21
CA LEU A 342 -4.01 29.52 20.90
C LEU A 342 -4.79 28.38 21.55
N LEU A 343 -4.29 27.16 21.43
CA LEU A 343 -4.91 25.96 21.99
C LEU A 343 -4.31 25.64 23.37
N ASP A 344 -5.18 25.44 24.35
CA ASP A 344 -4.83 25.03 25.72
C ASP A 344 -4.64 23.52 25.84
N ALA A 345 -5.21 22.72 24.94
CA ALA A 345 -4.96 21.29 24.87
C ALA A 345 -5.16 20.74 23.46
N VAL A 346 -4.32 19.77 23.08
CA VAL A 346 -4.57 18.83 21.99
C VAL A 346 -4.67 17.43 22.56
N LEU A 347 -5.81 16.77 22.30
CA LEU A 347 -6.05 15.38 22.64
C LEU A 347 -5.88 14.52 21.38
N LEU A 348 -4.98 13.54 21.43
CA LEU A 348 -4.64 12.67 20.30
C LEU A 348 -5.06 11.22 20.56
N ASP A 349 -6.31 10.89 20.22
CA ASP A 349 -6.85 9.54 20.22
C ASP A 349 -6.79 8.96 18.79
N VAL A 350 -5.57 8.63 18.36
CA VAL A 350 -5.27 8.06 17.03
C VAL A 350 -4.96 6.56 17.05
N GLY A 351 -5.00 5.94 18.24
CA GLY A 351 -4.70 4.53 18.47
C GLY A 351 -3.24 4.14 18.18
N ASP A 352 -2.92 2.86 18.40
CA ASP A 352 -1.57 2.32 18.21
C ASP A 352 -0.95 2.68 16.83
N PRO A 353 0.38 2.88 16.74
CA PRO A 353 1.08 3.11 15.47
C PRO A 353 1.18 1.83 14.60
N LEU A 354 0.06 1.27 14.14
CA LEU A 354 0.02 0.01 13.35
C LEU A 354 0.34 0.19 11.84
N SER A 355 0.58 1.42 11.39
CA SER A 355 0.86 1.79 9.99
C SER A 355 1.79 3.01 9.94
N ALA A 356 2.46 3.31 8.82
CA ALA A 356 3.26 4.54 8.74
C ALA A 356 2.37 5.79 8.81
N LEU A 357 1.13 5.68 8.33
CA LEU A 357 0.07 6.68 8.50
C LEU A 357 -0.21 7.03 9.98
N SER A 358 -0.43 6.05 10.86
CA SER A 358 -0.64 6.34 12.28
C SER A 358 0.66 6.66 13.01
N ASN A 359 1.77 6.00 12.65
CA ASN A 359 3.11 6.29 13.18
C ASN A 359 3.52 7.76 13.03
N ARG A 360 3.03 8.49 12.03
CA ARG A 360 3.37 9.91 11.84
C ARG A 360 2.91 10.84 12.98
N PHE A 361 2.04 10.38 13.89
CA PHE A 361 1.68 11.11 15.11
C PHE A 361 2.59 10.74 16.30
N TYR A 362 3.62 9.91 16.06
CA TYR A 362 4.53 9.33 17.05
C TYR A 362 6.00 9.54 16.67
N THR A 363 6.30 10.67 16.02
CA THR A 363 7.65 11.02 15.53
C THR A 363 8.14 12.32 16.14
N VAL A 364 9.46 12.45 16.30
CA VAL A 364 10.07 13.67 16.88
C VAL A 364 9.69 14.91 16.06
N GLU A 365 9.73 14.81 14.73
CA GLU A 365 9.33 15.90 13.84
C GLU A 365 7.87 16.34 14.01
N PHE A 366 6.95 15.44 14.39
CA PHE A 366 5.56 15.83 14.71
C PHE A 366 5.47 16.63 16.00
N PHE A 367 6.21 16.25 17.05
CA PHE A 367 6.22 17.00 18.31
C PHE A 367 6.89 18.37 18.16
N ASP A 368 7.98 18.46 17.40
CA ASP A 368 8.59 19.74 17.03
C ASP A 368 7.62 20.63 16.22
N GLU A 369 6.83 20.04 15.31
CA GLU A 369 5.82 20.76 14.53
C GLU A 369 4.68 21.34 15.39
N ILE A 370 4.33 20.71 16.51
CA ILE A 370 3.25 21.16 17.41
C ILE A 370 3.76 21.74 18.74
N ALA A 371 5.06 21.93 18.92
CA ALA A 371 5.68 22.37 20.19
C ALA A 371 5.21 23.74 20.73
N HIS A 372 4.43 24.48 19.95
CA HIS A 372 3.79 25.74 20.32
C HIS A 372 2.37 25.56 20.89
N ILE A 373 1.91 24.31 21.05
CA ILE A 373 0.58 23.91 21.51
C ILE A 373 0.75 22.98 22.73
N LEU A 374 -0.13 23.10 23.73
CA LEU A 374 -0.15 22.23 24.90
C LEU A 374 -0.84 20.87 24.56
N VAL A 375 -0.26 19.75 24.97
CA VAL A 375 -0.67 18.36 24.65
C VAL A 375 -0.59 17.51 25.92
N ILE A 376 -1.57 16.65 26.21
CA ILE A 376 -1.88 16.17 27.58
C ILE A 376 -2.31 14.68 27.57
N PRO A 377 -2.05 13.83 28.62
CA PRO A 377 -1.99 12.37 28.46
C PRO A 377 -3.26 11.55 28.80
N GLY A 378 -3.35 10.34 28.22
CA GLY A 378 -4.33 9.27 28.49
C GLY A 378 -3.76 7.87 28.22
N GLU A 379 -4.60 6.82 28.13
CA GLU A 379 -4.14 5.41 28.15
C GLU A 379 -3.51 4.88 26.85
N THR A 380 -3.99 5.26 25.67
CA THR A 380 -3.47 4.83 24.34
C THR A 380 -2.28 5.67 23.86
N LEU A 381 -1.12 5.52 24.50
CA LEU A 381 0.16 6.19 24.19
C LEU A 381 0.02 7.68 23.84
N PHE A 382 -0.21 8.52 24.84
CA PHE A 382 -0.30 9.96 24.65
C PHE A 382 1.05 10.62 24.97
N LEU A 383 1.39 11.67 24.22
CA LEU A 383 2.69 12.35 24.29
C LEU A 383 2.47 13.85 24.59
N ILE A 384 3.24 14.39 25.53
CA ILE A 384 2.98 15.66 26.23
C ILE A 384 3.98 16.73 25.79
N ALA A 385 3.50 17.95 25.51
CA ALA A 385 4.32 19.15 25.29
C ALA A 385 3.60 20.37 25.87
N SER A 386 4.30 21.42 26.29
CA SER A 386 3.71 22.58 26.99
C SER A 386 4.37 23.91 26.63
N LYS A 387 3.60 24.99 26.82
CA LYS A 387 4.00 26.38 26.57
C LYS A 387 5.01 26.92 27.59
N ASP A 388 4.88 26.50 28.85
CA ASP A 388 5.95 26.69 29.82
C ASP A 388 6.93 25.52 29.70
N GLY A 389 8.21 25.83 29.53
CA GLY A 389 9.29 24.83 29.56
C GLY A 389 9.40 24.07 30.88
N SER A 390 8.62 24.43 31.91
CA SER A 390 8.52 23.75 33.21
C SER A 390 8.02 22.30 33.09
N TYR A 391 7.21 21.96 32.09
CA TYR A 391 6.91 20.57 31.73
C TYR A 391 8.04 19.96 30.90
N HIS A 392 9.22 19.90 31.51
CA HIS A 392 10.40 19.24 30.93
C HIS A 392 10.18 17.72 30.80
N SER A 393 9.98 17.24 29.58
CA SER A 393 10.52 15.93 29.12
C SER A 393 10.38 15.72 27.60
N LEU A 394 10.98 16.60 26.79
CA LEU A 394 11.25 16.35 25.35
C LEU A 394 12.42 15.36 25.12
N VAL A 395 12.88 14.68 26.17
CA VAL A 395 13.96 13.69 26.14
C VAL A 395 13.36 12.36 26.58
N PRO A 396 13.20 11.38 25.68
CA PRO A 396 12.54 10.11 25.99
C PRO A 396 13.17 9.34 27.17
N GLU A 397 14.49 9.41 27.37
CA GLU A 397 15.15 8.81 28.56
C GLU A 397 14.63 9.40 29.89
N THR A 398 14.20 10.66 29.88
CA THR A 398 13.74 11.37 31.09
C THR A 398 12.35 10.93 31.51
N LEU A 399 11.46 10.64 30.55
CA LEU A 399 10.13 10.12 30.83
C LEU A 399 10.21 8.65 31.29
N GLU A 400 11.04 7.83 30.64
CA GLU A 400 11.30 6.44 31.06
C GLU A 400 11.87 6.38 32.50
N MET A 401 12.83 7.25 32.83
CA MET A 401 13.36 7.42 34.19
C MET A 401 12.31 7.86 35.22
N ARG A 402 11.29 8.65 34.82
CA ARG A 402 10.20 9.03 35.73
C ARG A 402 9.26 7.87 36.01
N CYS A 403 8.90 7.07 35.00
CA CYS A 403 8.12 5.85 35.20
C CYS A 403 8.82 4.91 36.19
N TYR A 404 10.11 4.63 35.99
CA TYR A 404 10.90 3.81 36.92
C TYR A 404 10.93 4.37 38.35
N LYS A 405 11.06 5.70 38.53
CA LYS A 405 10.99 6.35 39.85
C LYS A 405 9.61 6.30 40.50
N ALA A 406 8.54 6.26 39.71
CA ALA A 406 7.17 6.08 40.17
C ALA A 406 6.81 4.60 40.45
N GLY A 407 7.75 3.66 40.29
CA GLY A 407 7.49 2.23 40.44
C GLY A 407 6.75 1.59 39.25
N VAL A 408 6.54 2.35 38.17
CA VAL A 408 5.87 1.89 36.95
C VAL A 408 6.92 1.36 35.98
N THR A 409 6.93 0.05 35.71
CA THR A 409 7.76 -0.50 34.62
C THR A 409 7.22 0.01 33.28
N PRO A 410 8.00 0.78 32.51
CA PRO A 410 7.55 1.35 31.25
C PRO A 410 7.70 0.30 30.14
N SER A 411 6.74 -0.63 30.07
CA SER A 411 6.71 -1.72 29.09
C SER A 411 6.35 -1.25 27.67
N TYR A 412 5.59 -0.17 27.56
CA TYR A 412 5.13 0.41 26.29
C TYR A 412 5.85 1.70 25.88
N PHE A 413 6.63 2.29 26.78
CA PHE A 413 7.38 3.52 26.53
C PHE A 413 8.86 3.27 26.79
N ARG A 414 9.71 3.48 25.79
CA ARG A 414 11.17 3.30 25.91
C ARG A 414 11.85 4.32 25.03
N ALA A 415 12.96 4.89 25.51
CA ALA A 415 13.60 6.00 24.82
C ALA A 415 13.98 5.66 23.37
N GLY A 416 14.50 4.45 23.16
CA GLY A 416 14.80 3.86 21.85
C GLY A 416 13.59 3.35 21.07
N TYR A 417 12.39 3.93 21.21
CA TYR A 417 11.23 3.70 20.33
C TYR A 417 10.71 4.97 19.63
N LEU A 418 11.05 6.16 20.11
CA LEU A 418 10.74 7.42 19.42
C LEU A 418 11.83 7.70 18.39
N TYR A 419 11.44 7.71 17.12
CA TYR A 419 12.33 7.90 15.97
C TYR A 419 11.76 8.91 15.00
N GLY A 420 12.58 9.37 14.04
CA GLY A 420 12.15 10.38 13.08
C GLY A 420 11.21 9.85 12.01
N ASP A 421 10.52 10.75 11.30
CA ASP A 421 9.56 10.47 10.22
C ASP A 421 10.07 9.42 9.20
N PHE A 422 11.33 9.50 8.76
CA PHE A 422 11.95 8.55 7.81
C PHE A 422 12.52 7.28 8.46
N TYR A 423 12.13 6.99 9.70
CA TYR A 423 12.59 5.86 10.51
C TYR A 423 11.41 5.34 11.36
N PRO A 424 10.31 4.84 10.75
CA PRO A 424 9.02 4.52 11.41
C PRO A 424 9.07 3.22 12.25
N VAL A 425 10.08 3.12 13.10
CA VAL A 425 10.50 1.92 13.81
C VAL A 425 9.51 1.51 14.90
N ALA A 426 8.78 2.45 15.51
CA ALA A 426 7.73 2.13 16.48
C ALA A 426 6.66 1.20 15.89
N ALA A 427 6.19 1.46 14.67
CA ALA A 427 5.22 0.59 13.99
C ALA A 427 5.75 -0.83 13.75
N TYR A 428 6.98 -0.95 13.28
CA TYR A 428 7.62 -2.25 13.05
C TYR A 428 7.90 -2.99 14.37
N TYR A 429 8.38 -2.30 15.40
CA TYR A 429 8.61 -2.90 16.72
C TYR A 429 7.33 -3.34 17.40
N HIS A 430 6.25 -2.55 17.31
CA HIS A 430 4.97 -2.93 17.91
C HIS A 430 4.43 -4.22 17.27
N LEU A 431 4.64 -4.37 15.96
CA LEU A 431 4.31 -5.60 15.24
C LEU A 431 5.29 -6.76 15.52
N ILE A 432 6.59 -6.52 15.69
CA ILE A 432 7.57 -7.54 16.12
C ILE A 432 7.25 -8.02 17.54
N HIS A 433 6.96 -7.10 18.47
CA HIS A 433 6.58 -7.38 19.84
C HIS A 433 5.28 -8.19 19.89
N ARG A 434 4.22 -7.76 19.20
CA ARG A 434 2.98 -8.56 19.09
C ARG A 434 3.23 -9.93 18.43
N SER A 435 4.01 -10.01 17.36
CA SER A 435 4.37 -11.30 16.72
C SER A 435 5.16 -12.23 17.66
N TYR A 436 5.98 -11.67 18.54
CA TYR A 436 6.72 -12.40 19.56
C TYR A 436 5.79 -12.96 20.65
N TYR A 437 4.83 -12.16 21.14
CA TYR A 437 3.79 -12.62 22.08
C TYR A 437 2.86 -13.69 21.47
N PHE A 438 2.56 -13.61 20.16
CA PHE A 438 1.83 -14.66 19.42
C PHE A 438 2.73 -15.79 18.88
N ALA A 439 3.97 -15.90 19.37
CA ALA A 439 4.92 -16.98 19.09
C ALA A 439 5.29 -17.21 17.60
N GLY A 440 5.14 -16.20 16.75
CA GLY A 440 5.44 -16.26 15.31
C GLY A 440 6.92 -16.54 15.02
N TYR A 441 7.18 -17.42 14.06
CA TYR A 441 8.55 -17.74 13.60
C TYR A 441 9.23 -16.53 12.96
N LEU A 442 8.47 -15.67 12.27
CA LEU A 442 9.00 -14.44 11.66
C LEU A 442 9.39 -13.41 12.72
N GLY A 443 8.65 -13.29 13.82
CA GLY A 443 8.99 -12.40 14.94
C GLY A 443 10.35 -12.74 15.56
N LYS A 444 10.64 -14.03 15.74
CA LYS A 444 11.95 -14.53 16.21
C LYS A 444 13.08 -14.24 15.21
N LEU A 445 12.81 -14.40 13.91
CA LEU A 445 13.76 -14.08 12.84
C LEU A 445 14.10 -12.57 12.84
N PHE A 446 13.12 -11.68 12.95
CA PHE A 446 13.35 -10.24 13.01
C PHE A 446 14.17 -9.84 14.24
N TRP A 447 13.82 -10.36 15.42
CA TRP A 447 14.59 -10.10 16.64
C TRP A 447 16.05 -10.55 16.51
N TRP A 448 16.31 -11.70 15.89
CA TRP A 448 17.67 -12.16 15.61
C TRP A 448 18.40 -11.24 14.60
N LEU A 449 17.76 -10.91 13.47
CA LEU A 449 18.33 -10.03 12.43
C LEU A 449 18.68 -8.64 12.97
N GLN A 450 17.89 -8.11 13.90
CA GLN A 450 18.08 -6.77 14.46
C GLN A 450 19.33 -6.68 15.37
N ASN A 451 19.81 -7.80 15.91
CA ASN A 451 21.04 -7.87 16.70
C ASN A 451 22.30 -7.99 15.83
N ILE A 452 22.18 -8.09 14.50
CA ILE A 452 23.32 -8.18 13.58
C ILE A 452 23.87 -6.78 13.30
N PRO A 453 25.18 -6.53 13.51
CA PRO A 453 25.75 -5.22 13.24
C PRO A 453 25.76 -4.91 11.73
N MET A 454 25.39 -3.69 11.37
CA MET A 454 25.16 -3.25 9.98
C MET A 454 26.30 -3.59 9.01
N TRP A 455 27.57 -3.50 9.44
CA TRP A 455 28.72 -3.83 8.61
C TRP A 455 28.75 -5.31 8.18
N LEU A 456 28.30 -6.22 9.04
CA LEU A 456 28.24 -7.65 8.75
C LEU A 456 27.09 -7.94 7.78
N SER A 457 25.94 -7.28 7.96
CA SER A 457 24.81 -7.36 7.03
C SER A 457 25.18 -6.86 5.62
N ILE A 458 25.95 -5.78 5.51
CA ILE A 458 26.48 -5.29 4.23
C ILE A 458 27.46 -6.30 3.63
N ALA A 459 28.40 -6.84 4.41
CA ALA A 459 29.38 -7.81 3.93
C ALA A 459 28.71 -9.10 3.41
N LEU A 460 27.71 -9.62 4.14
CA LEU A 460 26.91 -10.78 3.72
C LEU A 460 26.12 -10.48 2.44
N TRP A 461 25.49 -9.30 2.33
CA TRP A 461 24.76 -8.91 1.13
C TRP A 461 25.68 -8.83 -0.09
N VAL A 462 26.82 -8.15 0.03
CA VAL A 462 27.85 -8.07 -1.02
C VAL A 462 28.32 -9.48 -1.44
N ALA A 463 28.60 -10.37 -0.49
CA ALA A 463 29.01 -11.74 -0.78
C ALA A 463 27.93 -12.53 -1.54
N ILE A 464 26.66 -12.40 -1.15
CA ILE A 464 25.51 -13.02 -1.85
C ILE A 464 25.42 -12.48 -3.28
N ILE A 465 25.51 -11.15 -3.48
CA ILE A 465 25.43 -10.56 -4.83
C ILE A 465 26.59 -11.05 -5.70
N ILE A 466 27.83 -11.05 -5.19
CA ILE A 466 29.01 -11.54 -5.93
C ILE A 466 28.86 -13.02 -6.30
N ALA A 467 28.34 -13.86 -5.39
CA ALA A 467 28.08 -15.26 -5.67
C ALA A 467 27.02 -15.45 -6.78
N VAL A 468 25.90 -14.72 -6.70
CA VAL A 468 24.80 -14.79 -7.69
C VAL A 468 25.27 -14.32 -9.07
N VAL A 469 26.00 -13.22 -9.16
CA VAL A 469 26.61 -12.74 -10.42
C VAL A 469 27.66 -13.75 -10.93
N GLY A 470 28.51 -14.27 -10.03
CA GLY A 470 29.55 -15.25 -10.33
C GLY A 470 29.04 -16.60 -10.84
N LEU A 471 27.84 -17.03 -10.44
CA LEU A 471 27.14 -18.22 -10.94
C LEU A 471 26.38 -17.97 -12.27
N SER A 472 26.16 -16.70 -12.63
CA SER A 472 25.33 -16.28 -13.77
C SER A 472 26.12 -15.99 -15.05
N ARG A 473 27.36 -16.47 -15.16
CA ARG A 473 28.32 -16.20 -16.27
C ARG A 473 27.84 -16.54 -17.70
N ARG A 474 26.83 -17.40 -17.88
CA ARG A 474 26.28 -17.69 -19.23
C ARG A 474 25.49 -16.48 -19.72
N TYR A 475 25.68 -16.07 -20.98
CA TYR A 475 25.08 -14.86 -21.56
C TYR A 475 23.59 -14.65 -21.22
N VAL A 476 22.76 -15.66 -21.48
CA VAL A 476 21.31 -15.61 -21.18
C VAL A 476 21.04 -15.44 -19.69
N ARG A 477 21.80 -16.13 -18.81
CA ARG A 477 21.66 -15.98 -17.35
C ARG A 477 22.09 -14.60 -16.86
N LYS A 478 23.15 -14.02 -17.43
CA LYS A 478 23.56 -12.64 -17.11
C LYS A 478 22.46 -11.63 -17.47
N ARG A 479 21.89 -11.71 -18.68
CA ARG A 479 20.76 -10.82 -19.09
C ARG A 479 19.50 -10.98 -18.23
N VAL A 480 19.20 -12.21 -17.82
CA VAL A 480 18.09 -12.52 -16.91
C VAL A 480 18.35 -11.93 -15.52
N LEU A 481 19.57 -12.04 -15.00
CA LEU A 481 19.94 -11.45 -13.71
C LEU A 481 19.93 -9.92 -13.74
N GLU A 482 20.49 -9.30 -14.79
CA GLU A 482 20.52 -7.84 -14.95
C GLU A 482 19.09 -7.26 -14.90
N ILE A 483 18.12 -7.87 -15.60
CA ILE A 483 16.71 -7.46 -15.54
C ILE A 483 16.08 -7.74 -14.16
N GLY A 484 16.38 -8.87 -13.52
CA GLY A 484 15.90 -9.13 -12.15
C GLY A 484 16.41 -8.12 -11.13
N MET A 485 17.66 -7.66 -11.23
CA MET A 485 18.19 -6.60 -10.36
C MET A 485 17.49 -5.25 -10.61
N ILE A 486 17.16 -4.95 -11.87
CA ILE A 486 16.41 -3.75 -12.24
C ILE A 486 14.98 -3.80 -11.66
N GLY A 487 14.28 -4.94 -11.73
CA GLY A 487 12.96 -5.12 -11.11
C GLY A 487 13.01 -5.00 -9.58
N PHE A 488 14.00 -5.63 -8.94
CA PHE A 488 14.25 -5.50 -7.50
C PHE A 488 14.40 -4.02 -7.06
N ALA A 489 15.23 -3.26 -7.78
CA ALA A 489 15.41 -1.84 -7.53
C ALA A 489 14.14 -1.02 -7.83
N ALA A 490 13.42 -1.34 -8.89
CA ALA A 490 12.21 -0.62 -9.30
C ALA A 490 11.13 -0.73 -8.24
N MET A 491 10.84 -1.95 -7.78
CA MET A 491 9.85 -2.17 -6.75
C MET A 491 10.31 -1.63 -5.40
N GLY A 492 11.60 -1.75 -5.07
CA GLY A 492 12.18 -1.20 -3.85
C GLY A 492 12.08 0.32 -3.77
N VAL A 493 12.44 1.03 -4.85
CA VAL A 493 12.25 2.49 -4.97
C VAL A 493 10.78 2.86 -4.94
N ASN A 494 9.90 2.11 -5.63
CA ASN A 494 8.47 2.38 -5.65
C ASN A 494 7.89 2.31 -4.22
N VAL A 495 8.09 1.20 -3.50
CA VAL A 495 7.67 1.05 -2.09
C VAL A 495 8.22 2.17 -1.20
N LEU A 496 9.51 2.50 -1.33
CA LEU A 496 10.15 3.57 -0.56
C LEU A 496 9.51 4.94 -0.83
N LEU A 497 9.20 5.27 -2.10
CA LEU A 497 8.50 6.51 -2.47
C LEU A 497 7.04 6.51 -1.98
N LEU A 498 6.34 5.36 -2.01
CA LEU A 498 4.97 5.24 -1.50
C LEU A 498 4.91 5.46 0.01
N THR A 499 5.74 4.75 0.79
CA THR A 499 5.81 4.93 2.25
C THR A 499 6.27 6.35 2.62
N GLY A 500 7.25 6.92 1.90
CA GLY A 500 7.66 8.31 2.10
C GLY A 500 6.53 9.33 1.81
N PHE A 501 5.69 9.06 0.81
CA PHE A 501 4.49 9.87 0.54
C PHE A 501 3.42 9.69 1.64
N GLN A 502 3.24 8.46 2.17
CA GLN A 502 2.34 8.18 3.30
C GLN A 502 2.69 8.95 4.56
N ILE A 503 3.97 8.95 4.94
CA ILE A 503 4.47 9.65 6.12
C ILE A 503 4.13 11.15 6.05
N ILE A 504 4.34 11.78 4.89
CA ILE A 504 4.26 13.25 4.74
C ILE A 504 2.84 13.73 4.38
N TYR A 505 2.11 13.00 3.53
CA TYR A 505 0.78 13.41 3.04
C TYR A 505 -0.37 12.70 3.78
N GLY A 506 -0.11 11.57 4.44
CA GLY A 506 -1.14 10.72 5.03
C GLY A 506 -1.75 9.74 4.02
N TYR A 507 -3.07 9.73 3.90
CA TYR A 507 -3.81 8.66 3.23
C TYR A 507 -3.49 8.51 1.72
N LEU A 508 -2.97 7.33 1.35
CA LEU A 508 -2.38 7.08 0.03
C LEU A 508 -3.34 6.50 -1.02
N TYR A 509 -4.45 5.85 -0.65
CA TYR A 509 -5.21 4.98 -1.57
C TYR A 509 -5.63 5.63 -2.89
N HIS A 510 -6.02 6.90 -2.89
CA HIS A 510 -6.32 7.64 -4.13
C HIS A 510 -5.05 7.95 -4.95
N TYR A 511 -3.95 8.29 -4.28
CA TYR A 511 -2.66 8.60 -4.90
C TYR A 511 -1.90 7.37 -5.39
N LEU A 512 -2.14 6.17 -4.85
CA LEU A 512 -1.58 4.91 -5.38
C LEU A 512 -1.82 4.76 -6.89
N GLY A 513 -3.07 4.92 -7.34
CA GLY A 513 -3.42 4.79 -8.75
C GLY A 513 -2.75 5.84 -9.64
N ILE A 514 -2.54 7.05 -9.11
CA ILE A 514 -1.87 8.16 -9.81
C ILE A 514 -0.36 7.91 -9.90
N LEU A 515 0.29 7.55 -8.78
CA LEU A 515 1.73 7.29 -8.70
C LEU A 515 2.12 6.08 -9.56
N SER A 516 1.35 4.99 -9.51
CA SER A 516 1.52 3.84 -10.39
C SER A 516 1.26 4.20 -11.86
N GLY A 517 0.25 5.02 -12.17
CA GLY A 517 0.02 5.51 -13.52
C GLY A 517 1.19 6.34 -14.08
N ILE A 518 1.81 7.17 -13.26
CA ILE A 518 2.97 7.99 -13.62
C ILE A 518 4.23 7.13 -13.82
N PHE A 519 4.45 6.10 -12.99
CA PHE A 519 5.48 5.08 -13.23
C PHE A 519 5.26 4.37 -14.58
N MET A 520 4.03 3.95 -14.88
CA MET A 520 3.66 3.28 -16.13
C MET A 520 3.80 4.19 -17.36
N LEU A 521 3.57 5.51 -17.22
CA LEU A 521 3.85 6.49 -18.27
C LEU A 521 5.36 6.59 -18.55
N GLY A 522 6.18 6.62 -17.49
CA GLY A 522 7.64 6.57 -17.59
C GLY A 522 8.10 5.31 -18.33
N LEU A 523 7.60 4.15 -17.89
CA LEU A 523 7.87 2.84 -18.49
C LEU A 523 7.47 2.78 -19.97
N THR A 524 6.29 3.31 -20.33
CA THR A 524 5.83 3.43 -21.72
C THR A 524 6.81 4.22 -22.59
N ILE A 525 7.23 5.41 -22.14
CA ILE A 525 8.16 6.29 -22.87
C ILE A 525 9.55 5.64 -22.96
N GLY A 526 10.01 5.04 -21.85
CA GLY A 526 11.26 4.28 -21.78
C GLY A 526 11.27 3.12 -22.78
N ALA A 527 10.20 2.34 -22.85
CA ALA A 527 10.08 1.21 -23.76
C ALA A 527 10.14 1.62 -25.23
N ILE A 528 9.46 2.70 -25.61
CA ILE A 528 9.51 3.24 -26.99
C ILE A 528 10.94 3.67 -27.37
N ARG A 529 11.70 4.24 -26.42
CA ARG A 529 13.11 4.64 -26.64
C ARG A 529 14.06 3.45 -26.68
N GLY A 530 13.95 2.54 -25.69
CA GLY A 530 14.71 1.30 -25.60
C GLY A 530 14.52 0.37 -26.80
N ALA A 531 13.35 0.44 -27.47
CA ALA A 531 13.09 -0.25 -28.74
C ALA A 531 14.00 0.23 -29.89
N ARG A 532 14.52 1.47 -29.83
CA ARG A 532 15.36 2.06 -30.90
C ARG A 532 16.84 1.81 -30.66
N LYS A 533 17.41 2.32 -29.56
CA LYS A 533 18.84 2.23 -29.23
C LYS A 533 19.03 2.28 -27.71
N GLY A 534 20.02 1.54 -27.21
CA GLY A 534 20.46 1.60 -25.81
C GLY A 534 21.42 0.46 -25.48
N ASN A 535 22.10 0.56 -24.34
CA ASN A 535 22.95 -0.47 -23.75
C ASN A 535 22.54 -0.63 -22.28
N LEU A 536 22.47 -1.87 -21.78
CA LEU A 536 21.97 -2.13 -20.43
C LEU A 536 22.90 -1.57 -19.33
N LYS A 537 24.23 -1.65 -19.53
CA LYS A 537 25.21 -1.00 -18.63
C LYS A 537 24.98 0.51 -18.46
N SER A 538 24.47 1.20 -19.49
CA SER A 538 24.12 2.63 -19.40
C SER A 538 22.83 2.88 -18.62
N ILE A 539 21.91 1.91 -18.57
CA ILE A 539 20.71 1.95 -17.74
C ILE A 539 21.07 1.64 -16.28
N GLU A 540 21.90 0.61 -16.04
CA GLU A 540 22.41 0.25 -14.72
C GLU A 540 23.16 1.41 -14.04
N ALA A 541 24.08 2.07 -14.77
CA ALA A 541 24.75 3.27 -14.29
C ALA A 541 23.78 4.45 -14.06
N GLY A 542 22.74 4.57 -14.89
CA GLY A 542 21.68 5.57 -14.73
C GLY A 542 20.85 5.35 -13.46
N ILE A 543 20.49 4.10 -13.16
CA ILE A 543 19.77 3.71 -11.93
C ILE A 543 20.64 3.98 -10.69
N LEU A 544 21.93 3.60 -10.73
CA LEU A 544 22.85 3.87 -9.62
C LEU A 544 23.03 5.37 -9.35
N GLY A 545 23.18 6.18 -10.41
CA GLY A 545 23.22 7.64 -10.30
C GLY A 545 21.90 8.24 -9.79
N PHE A 546 20.76 7.71 -10.24
CA PHE A 546 19.44 8.08 -9.74
C PHE A 546 19.25 7.75 -8.25
N MET A 547 19.73 6.60 -7.76
CA MET A 547 19.69 6.26 -6.34
C MET A 547 20.48 7.26 -5.49
N PHE A 548 21.63 7.72 -5.97
CA PHE A 548 22.43 8.75 -5.28
C PHE A 548 21.70 10.11 -5.25
N ILE A 549 21.07 10.51 -6.36
CA ILE A 549 20.23 11.72 -6.43
C ILE A 549 19.02 11.59 -5.49
N LEU A 550 18.39 10.41 -5.43
CA LEU A 550 17.26 10.12 -4.55
C LEU A 550 17.65 10.23 -3.06
N CYS A 551 18.82 9.70 -2.66
CA CYS A 551 19.37 9.94 -1.32
C CYS A 551 19.49 11.44 -1.00
N GLY A 552 20.04 12.23 -1.93
CA GLY A 552 20.20 13.68 -1.77
C GLY A 552 18.87 14.43 -1.64
N ILE A 553 17.88 14.08 -2.48
CA ILE A 553 16.54 14.69 -2.42
C ILE A 553 15.84 14.32 -1.10
N LEU A 554 15.89 13.07 -0.68
CA LEU A 554 15.26 12.64 0.58
C LEU A 554 15.89 13.31 1.80
N TRP A 555 17.21 13.51 1.78
CA TRP A 555 17.92 14.27 2.80
C TRP A 555 17.47 15.75 2.84
N LEU A 556 17.33 16.40 1.69
CA LEU A 556 16.82 17.77 1.59
C LEU A 556 15.35 17.90 2.02
N THR A 557 14.50 16.91 1.72
CA THR A 557 13.08 16.94 2.11
C THR A 557 12.85 16.80 3.62
N ARG A 558 13.87 16.47 4.41
CA ARG A 558 13.78 16.43 5.87
C ARG A 558 13.42 17.80 6.47
N THR A 559 13.75 18.90 5.81
CA THR A 559 13.54 20.26 6.34
C THR A 559 12.37 21.03 5.70
N TYR A 560 12.04 20.82 4.41
CA TYR A 560 10.97 21.54 3.67
C TYR A 560 10.63 20.82 2.34
N THR A 561 9.41 20.82 1.74
CA THR A 561 8.04 21.31 2.07
C THR A 561 6.99 20.38 1.40
N TRP A 562 5.70 20.49 1.80
CA TRP A 562 4.54 19.81 1.17
C TRP A 562 4.51 19.88 -0.37
N TRP A 563 4.81 21.05 -0.94
CA TRP A 563 4.79 21.26 -2.40
C TRP A 563 5.87 20.45 -3.13
N LEU A 564 7.06 20.32 -2.53
CA LEU A 564 8.19 19.62 -3.10
C LEU A 564 7.91 18.12 -3.20
N VAL A 565 7.32 17.53 -2.15
CA VAL A 565 6.90 16.12 -2.14
C VAL A 565 5.82 15.84 -3.19
N MET A 566 4.80 16.69 -3.28
CA MET A 566 3.69 16.54 -4.22
C MET A 566 4.12 16.46 -5.70
N HIS A 567 5.23 17.11 -6.08
CA HIS A 567 5.70 17.15 -7.47
C HIS A 567 6.94 16.27 -7.71
N CYS A 568 7.89 16.22 -6.77
CA CYS A 568 9.12 15.46 -6.94
C CYS A 568 8.90 13.95 -6.80
N PHE A 569 8.07 13.47 -5.86
CA PHE A 569 7.89 12.03 -5.67
C PHE A 569 7.26 11.33 -6.89
N PRO A 570 6.19 11.88 -7.53
CA PRO A 570 5.70 11.35 -8.80
C PRO A 570 6.76 11.39 -9.91
N MET A 571 7.56 12.46 -9.99
CA MET A 571 8.61 12.60 -11.01
C MET A 571 9.75 11.59 -10.81
N LEU A 572 10.13 11.30 -9.56
CA LEU A 572 11.09 10.26 -9.23
C LEU A 572 10.57 8.87 -9.63
N ASN A 573 9.27 8.60 -9.42
CA ASN A 573 8.63 7.37 -9.85
C ASN A 573 8.58 7.25 -11.39
N PHE A 574 8.29 8.35 -12.10
CA PHE A 574 8.38 8.43 -13.56
C PHE A 574 9.80 8.10 -14.07
N VAL A 575 10.83 8.66 -13.45
CA VAL A 575 12.24 8.43 -13.85
C VAL A 575 12.63 6.97 -13.64
N MET A 576 12.23 6.35 -12.52
CA MET A 576 12.50 4.93 -12.31
C MET A 576 11.75 4.05 -13.32
N GLY A 577 10.46 4.34 -13.57
CA GLY A 577 9.68 3.68 -14.62
C GLY A 577 10.34 3.78 -15.99
N TYR A 578 10.87 4.96 -16.36
CA TYR A 578 11.59 5.17 -17.62
C TYR A 578 12.86 4.30 -17.76
N PHE A 579 13.62 4.07 -16.68
CA PHE A 579 14.77 3.18 -16.72
C PHE A 579 14.35 1.71 -16.92
N VAL A 580 13.35 1.23 -16.19
CA VAL A 580 12.75 -0.12 -16.36
C VAL A 580 12.23 -0.31 -17.78
N GLY A 581 11.46 0.67 -18.26
CA GLY A 581 10.92 0.71 -19.62
C GLY A 581 12.02 0.61 -20.67
N CYS A 582 13.14 1.33 -20.52
CA CYS A 582 14.27 1.21 -21.43
C CYS A 582 14.91 -0.19 -21.38
N ALA A 583 15.07 -0.76 -20.19
CA ALA A 583 15.79 -2.02 -19.97
C ALA A 583 15.15 -3.21 -20.70
N PHE A 584 13.83 -3.39 -20.59
CA PHE A 584 13.15 -4.58 -21.08
C PHE A 584 13.30 -4.79 -22.61
N PRO A 585 13.02 -3.82 -23.51
CA PRO A 585 13.24 -3.98 -24.95
C PRO A 585 14.72 -4.12 -25.36
N ILE A 586 15.65 -3.53 -24.60
CA ILE A 586 17.09 -3.71 -24.82
C ILE A 586 17.47 -5.16 -24.54
N ALA A 587 17.01 -5.74 -23.43
CA ALA A 587 17.25 -7.14 -23.08
C ALA A 587 16.57 -8.12 -24.05
N VAL A 588 15.31 -7.86 -24.46
CA VAL A 588 14.61 -8.67 -25.48
C VAL A 588 15.41 -8.70 -26.79
N ARG A 589 15.86 -7.53 -27.28
CA ARG A 589 16.71 -7.45 -28.47
C ARG A 589 18.01 -8.21 -28.28
N SER A 590 18.66 -8.05 -27.13
CA SER A 590 19.92 -8.70 -26.77
C SER A 590 19.82 -10.23 -26.78
N LEU A 591 18.71 -10.81 -26.31
CA LEU A 591 18.50 -12.27 -26.35
C LEU A 591 18.13 -12.75 -27.76
N VAL A 592 17.25 -12.04 -28.46
CA VAL A 592 16.81 -12.44 -29.82
C VAL A 592 17.96 -12.41 -30.81
N THR A 593 18.88 -11.43 -30.73
CA THR A 593 20.08 -11.41 -31.59
C THR A 593 21.07 -12.53 -31.28
N HIS A 594 21.00 -13.14 -30.09
CA HIS A 594 21.77 -14.32 -29.70
C HIS A 594 21.01 -15.64 -29.92
N GLY A 595 20.01 -15.64 -30.80
CA GLY A 595 19.30 -16.85 -31.24
C GLY A 595 18.19 -17.35 -30.31
N VAL A 596 17.83 -16.60 -29.26
CA VAL A 596 16.73 -16.97 -28.36
C VAL A 596 15.38 -16.66 -29.02
N ALA A 597 14.47 -17.63 -29.05
CA ALA A 597 13.12 -17.45 -29.61
C ALA A 597 12.35 -16.33 -28.90
N GLY A 598 11.63 -15.49 -29.65
CA GLY A 598 10.97 -14.28 -29.16
C GLY A 598 10.08 -14.51 -27.93
N LYS A 599 9.09 -15.40 -28.04
CA LYS A 599 8.24 -15.81 -26.91
C LYS A 599 9.02 -16.24 -25.66
N TYR A 600 10.09 -17.01 -25.82
CA TYR A 600 10.90 -17.48 -24.70
C TYR A 600 11.68 -16.32 -24.06
N ALA A 601 12.24 -15.43 -24.86
CA ALA A 601 12.91 -14.21 -24.38
C ALA A 601 11.95 -13.31 -23.61
N ALA A 602 10.73 -13.08 -24.12
CA ALA A 602 9.70 -12.31 -23.42
C ALA A 602 9.34 -12.93 -22.06
N SER A 603 9.05 -14.24 -22.04
CA SER A 603 8.68 -14.97 -20.81
C SER A 603 9.79 -14.94 -19.77
N ILE A 604 11.04 -15.28 -20.13
CA ILE A 604 12.12 -15.40 -19.15
C ILE A 604 12.56 -14.05 -18.59
N LEU A 605 12.54 -12.99 -19.40
CA LEU A 605 12.87 -11.63 -18.94
C LEU A 605 11.74 -11.05 -18.07
N TYR A 606 10.48 -11.24 -18.43
CA TYR A 606 9.35 -10.76 -17.64
C TYR A 606 9.22 -11.54 -16.32
N THR A 607 9.46 -12.85 -16.33
CA THR A 607 9.57 -13.65 -15.11
C THR A 607 10.70 -13.14 -14.21
N ALA A 608 11.85 -12.76 -14.78
CA ALA A 608 12.99 -12.25 -14.01
C ALA A 608 12.69 -10.89 -13.37
N ASP A 609 12.12 -9.95 -14.13
CA ASP A 609 11.70 -8.63 -13.66
C ASP A 609 10.71 -8.74 -12.49
N LEU A 610 9.72 -9.62 -12.61
CA LEU A 610 8.72 -9.87 -11.57
C LEU A 610 9.28 -10.61 -10.34
N VAL A 611 10.18 -11.59 -10.50
CA VAL A 611 10.87 -12.26 -9.38
C VAL A 611 11.79 -11.28 -8.65
N GLY A 612 12.50 -10.42 -9.38
CA GLY A 612 13.27 -9.32 -8.82
C GLY A 612 12.38 -8.38 -8.02
N SER A 613 11.30 -7.91 -8.63
CA SER A 613 10.31 -7.04 -8.01
C SER A 613 9.70 -7.66 -6.75
N PHE A 614 9.40 -8.98 -6.76
CA PHE A 614 8.96 -9.74 -5.59
C PHE A 614 9.97 -9.68 -4.44
N ILE A 615 11.26 -9.90 -4.73
CA ILE A 615 12.34 -9.77 -3.72
C ILE A 615 12.38 -8.33 -3.19
N GLY A 616 12.22 -7.32 -4.06
CA GLY A 616 12.16 -5.91 -3.65
C GLY A 616 10.97 -5.60 -2.74
N ALA A 617 9.78 -6.07 -3.10
CA ALA A 617 8.54 -5.89 -2.34
C ALA A 617 8.57 -6.51 -0.92
N ILE A 618 9.41 -7.53 -0.70
CA ILE A 618 9.63 -8.11 0.63
C ILE A 618 10.85 -7.46 1.31
N PHE A 619 12.04 -7.50 0.71
CA PHE A 619 13.26 -7.14 1.41
C PHE A 619 13.29 -5.65 1.81
N VAL A 620 12.71 -4.75 1.00
CA VAL A 620 12.73 -3.31 1.29
C VAL A 620 11.84 -2.95 2.49
N PRO A 621 10.51 -3.19 2.49
CA PRO A 621 9.66 -2.79 3.61
C PRO A 621 9.78 -3.69 4.84
N PHE A 622 10.23 -4.94 4.71
CA PHE A 622 10.36 -5.84 5.87
C PHE A 622 11.75 -5.87 6.51
N ILE A 623 12.82 -5.86 5.72
CA ILE A 623 14.19 -6.08 6.22
C ILE A 623 14.97 -4.79 6.22
N PHE A 624 15.08 -4.10 5.08
CA PHE A 624 16.01 -2.97 4.96
C PHE A 624 15.49 -1.70 5.64
N MET A 625 14.25 -1.30 5.36
CA MET A 625 13.67 -0.08 5.92
C MET A 625 13.48 -0.15 7.45
N PRO A 626 13.02 -1.26 8.06
CA PRO A 626 12.84 -1.33 9.51
C PRO A 626 14.15 -1.44 10.29
N LEU A 627 15.14 -2.18 9.77
CA LEU A 627 16.40 -2.44 10.49
C LEU A 627 17.43 -1.31 10.31
N TYR A 628 17.45 -0.66 9.14
CA TYR A 628 18.50 0.31 8.78
C TYR A 628 17.97 1.66 8.29
N GLY A 629 16.66 1.82 8.13
CA GLY A 629 16.02 3.04 7.63
C GLY A 629 16.17 3.28 6.13
N VAL A 630 15.55 4.38 5.68
CA VAL A 630 15.42 4.75 4.26
C VAL A 630 16.78 4.95 3.57
N PHE A 631 17.73 5.65 4.19
CA PHE A 631 19.02 5.97 3.59
C PHE A 631 19.92 4.74 3.38
N ALA A 632 20.03 3.88 4.39
CA ALA A 632 20.80 2.64 4.27
C ALA A 632 20.17 1.68 3.25
N THR A 633 18.83 1.64 3.19
CA THR A 633 18.09 0.83 2.20
C THR A 633 18.48 1.18 0.76
N LEU A 634 18.66 2.46 0.44
CA LEU A 634 19.14 2.91 -0.87
C LEU A 634 20.56 2.42 -1.17
N ILE A 635 21.45 2.34 -0.16
CA ILE A 635 22.79 1.76 -0.30
C ILE A 635 22.71 0.26 -0.56
N PHE A 636 21.90 -0.48 0.20
CA PHE A 636 21.67 -1.93 -0.02
C PHE A 636 21.13 -2.23 -1.42
N MET A 637 20.28 -1.36 -1.98
CA MET A 637 19.77 -1.47 -3.35
C MET A 637 20.80 -1.06 -4.43
N GLY A 638 21.74 -0.16 -4.12
CA GLY A 638 22.79 0.26 -5.05
C GLY A 638 23.91 -0.78 -5.25
N ILE A 639 24.22 -1.57 -4.22
CA ILE A 639 25.28 -2.61 -4.24
C ILE A 639 25.17 -3.56 -5.46
N PRO A 640 23.99 -4.15 -5.79
CA PRO A 640 23.78 -4.90 -7.03
C PRO A 640 24.33 -4.26 -8.30
N PHE A 641 24.10 -2.96 -8.51
CA PHE A 641 24.51 -2.26 -9.73
C PHE A 641 26.02 -1.98 -9.74
N VAL A 642 26.61 -1.67 -8.58
CA VAL A 642 28.07 -1.54 -8.45
C VAL A 642 28.76 -2.85 -8.86
N VAL A 643 28.27 -4.00 -8.38
CA VAL A 643 28.83 -5.32 -8.73
C VAL A 643 28.60 -5.66 -10.21
N LEU A 644 27.42 -5.38 -10.78
CA LEU A 644 27.13 -5.61 -12.21
C LEU A 644 27.95 -4.73 -13.17
N LEU A 645 28.29 -3.50 -12.76
CA LEU A 645 29.11 -2.60 -13.58
C LEU A 645 30.58 -3.05 -13.61
N ILE A 646 31.10 -3.56 -12.49
CA ILE A 646 32.47 -4.07 -12.34
C ILE A 646 32.67 -5.43 -13.03
N LEU A 647 31.65 -6.30 -13.07
CA LEU A 647 31.71 -7.68 -13.61
C LEU A 647 31.05 -7.88 -15.00
#